data_AF-A0A8S9BW64-F1
#
_entry.id   AF-A0A8S9BW64-F1
#
_cell.length_a   1.000
_cell.length_b   1.000
_cell.length_c   1.000
_cell.angle_alpha   90.00
_cell.angle_beta   90.00
_cell.angle_gamma   90.00
#
_symmetry.space_group_name_H-M   'P 1'
#
loop_
_entity.id
_entity.type
_entity.pdbx_description
1 polymer ?
#
loop_
_entity_poly.entity_id
_entity_poly.type
_entity_poly.pdbx_seq_one_letter_code
_entity_poly.pdbx_strand_id
1 'polypeptide(L)'
;MAAVIDQPLLREVNRWKRYRGEPQVTIQQLQTFYGTAYVPPQLPEVVPQAPAFLGQARTARPNNLQPYTQEQQEFLGSQFTLLGEGGSGTVGLWEYGDNATPRPQHLQVAVKQLRSSVQDPVGSDLAVEAAFLESLSRSPHVVKTLYPSRTITGQAENLPPSWDGVTRRLYLEYCALGSIDGLIRKRIIEQKPFSELTLWLLFNCLIDGISTLEYASSELTIDRADGVAKPLLGQADIDSWEPIVHFDIKPENYFLAERNAEHAITPVVKLGDFGLAERMPRNDVPDETLMRDLRRQGTKRFYSPEQFSPRWDYANHTQGGQIGDYDCRMNIWQVGLVMWTLALLTRNPFDISEGFVPTFPINGGASLGTTYGVDLEATTYSALLRGTIFQCLYDNRNHRPTIPGLKVTIATGIAAAFKANSTVEAWADFLPPEPPNQTGSPAPPPPPPPPPPPPPPPPPLPPPPPPPVIPPPPPPPGAAPVVLVLPANPPAGFPAPTWQTSFWRTYRGESELDEQQFQASYRKTDFTPANAPPLLVAAPQVQPFKDPVVIAAAPSIKTYNQKQEAFLAKDLKELATLDGGTDIKWKGMKVLGQGGFGMVGMWEEVNPPPNSKARRVAVKELLAKTKNPKKYDLLVEADLMEKFNAATYSPHIVKLLAKSEPIVAEDEGLDKIWNGVVTRLYMEYCSLGSVHDLVCKRIDEQKPFSEATLWLLFDCLVDGATAMRYAGAEIVHDKSTDQVSIDGPRKWDPLVGVTFLHN
;
A
#
# COMPACT_ATOMS: atom_id res chain seq x y z
N MET A 1 -3.94 -2.74 -44.92
CA MET A 1 -2.81 -3.55 -45.42
C MET A 1 -2.64 -4.72 -44.46
N ALA A 2 -2.96 -5.94 -44.91
CA ALA A 2 -2.88 -7.15 -44.10
C ALA A 2 -1.41 -7.46 -43.75
N ALA A 3 -1.12 -7.76 -42.48
CA ALA A 3 0.18 -8.28 -42.07
C ALA A 3 0.45 -9.57 -42.86
N VAL A 4 1.55 -9.60 -43.61
CA VAL A 4 1.92 -10.75 -44.42
C VAL A 4 2.36 -11.86 -43.46
N ILE A 5 1.51 -12.87 -43.26
CA ILE A 5 1.89 -14.13 -42.61
C ILE A 5 2.97 -14.76 -43.49
N ASP A 6 4.19 -14.82 -42.98
CA ASP A 6 5.39 -15.15 -43.73
C ASP A 6 6.10 -16.42 -43.22
N GLN A 7 7.16 -16.81 -43.93
CA GLN A 7 7.93 -18.03 -43.67
C GLN A 7 8.63 -18.09 -42.30
N PRO A 8 9.12 -16.97 -41.73
CA PRO A 8 9.56 -16.90 -40.34
C PRO A 8 8.49 -17.32 -39.33
N LEU A 9 7.29 -16.75 -39.39
CA LEU A 9 6.19 -17.08 -38.46
C LEU A 9 5.74 -18.54 -38.61
N LEU A 10 5.66 -19.04 -39.85
CA LEU A 10 5.36 -20.46 -40.10
C LEU A 10 6.39 -21.38 -39.45
N ARG A 11 7.69 -21.05 -39.54
CA ARG A 11 8.78 -21.84 -38.95
C ARG A 11 8.71 -21.86 -37.43
N GLU A 12 8.41 -20.71 -36.83
CA GLU A 12 8.19 -20.57 -35.38
C GLU A 12 7.03 -21.47 -34.91
N VAL A 13 5.86 -21.34 -35.53
CA VAL A 13 4.65 -22.09 -35.16
C VAL A 13 4.85 -23.60 -35.32
N ASN A 14 5.48 -24.02 -36.42
CA ASN A 14 5.75 -25.43 -36.68
C ASN A 14 6.86 -26.03 -35.81
N ARG A 15 7.80 -25.21 -35.33
CA ARG A 15 8.78 -25.62 -34.31
C ARG A 15 8.07 -25.96 -33.00
N TRP A 16 7.13 -25.12 -32.55
CA TRP A 16 6.37 -25.36 -31.33
C TRP A 16 5.36 -26.50 -31.45
N LYS A 17 4.71 -26.68 -32.60
CA LYS A 17 3.84 -27.84 -32.86
C LYS A 17 4.63 -29.15 -32.84
N ARG A 18 5.84 -29.16 -33.41
CA ARG A 18 6.74 -30.33 -33.37
C ARG A 18 7.17 -30.67 -31.94
N TYR A 19 7.43 -29.66 -31.10
CA TYR A 19 7.72 -29.86 -29.68
C TYR A 19 6.56 -30.52 -28.92
N ARG A 20 5.30 -30.23 -29.31
CA ARG A 20 4.08 -30.79 -28.71
C ARG A 20 3.55 -32.08 -29.35
N GLY A 21 4.25 -32.64 -30.34
CA GLY A 21 3.79 -33.83 -31.07
C GLY A 21 2.58 -33.58 -31.98
N GLU A 22 2.29 -32.33 -32.30
CA GLU A 22 1.16 -31.94 -33.16
C GLU A 22 1.55 -31.94 -34.64
N PRO A 23 0.61 -32.20 -35.57
CA PRO A 23 0.86 -32.07 -37.00
C PRO A 23 1.16 -30.61 -37.37
N GLN A 24 2.16 -30.44 -38.23
CA GLN A 24 2.58 -29.14 -38.74
C GLN A 24 1.50 -28.54 -39.65
N VAL A 25 1.43 -27.22 -39.68
CA VAL A 25 0.48 -26.43 -40.46
C VAL A 25 1.18 -25.75 -41.62
N THR A 26 0.45 -25.44 -42.70
CA THR A 26 0.97 -24.68 -43.85
C THR A 26 0.72 -23.18 -43.67
N ILE A 27 1.42 -22.33 -44.44
CA ILE A 27 1.12 -20.88 -44.48
C ILE A 27 -0.36 -20.64 -44.80
N GLN A 28 -0.94 -21.44 -45.71
CA GLN A 28 -2.34 -21.30 -46.09
C GLN A 28 -3.28 -21.63 -44.92
N GLN A 29 -2.97 -22.66 -44.12
CA GLN A 29 -3.74 -23.00 -42.92
C GLN A 29 -3.58 -21.96 -41.79
N LEU A 30 -2.38 -21.40 -41.63
CA LEU A 30 -2.13 -20.27 -40.72
C LEU A 30 -2.88 -19.01 -41.16
N GLN A 31 -2.90 -18.73 -42.46
CA GLN A 31 -3.66 -17.63 -43.05
C GLN A 31 -5.16 -17.84 -42.94
N THR A 32 -5.67 -19.06 -43.01
CA THR A 32 -7.08 -19.36 -42.69
C THR A 32 -7.34 -19.15 -41.19
N PHE A 33 -6.49 -19.68 -40.31
CA PHE A 33 -6.65 -19.55 -38.86
C PHE A 33 -6.62 -18.10 -38.35
N TYR A 34 -5.73 -17.26 -38.89
CA TYR A 34 -5.60 -15.84 -38.53
C TYR A 34 -6.35 -14.89 -39.47
N GLY A 35 -6.93 -15.38 -40.57
CA GLY A 35 -7.50 -14.56 -41.64
C GLY A 35 -8.98 -14.79 -41.96
N THR A 36 -9.66 -15.78 -41.39
CA THR A 36 -11.12 -15.94 -41.58
C THR A 36 -11.91 -15.73 -40.30
N ALA A 37 -12.95 -14.89 -40.42
CA ALA A 37 -14.06 -14.83 -39.49
C ALA A 37 -14.64 -16.25 -39.27
N TYR A 38 -14.98 -16.53 -38.03
CA TYR A 38 -15.74 -17.70 -37.59
C TYR A 38 -17.01 -17.87 -38.44
N VAL A 39 -17.12 -19.01 -39.14
CA VAL A 39 -18.41 -19.55 -39.59
C VAL A 39 -18.65 -20.78 -38.71
N PRO A 40 -19.66 -20.78 -37.83
CA PRO A 40 -19.91 -21.91 -36.95
C PRO A 40 -20.37 -23.13 -37.76
N PRO A 41 -20.01 -24.37 -37.36
CA PRO A 41 -20.75 -25.53 -37.79
C PRO A 41 -22.17 -25.44 -37.23
N GLN A 42 -23.19 -25.59 -38.09
CA GLN A 42 -24.57 -25.71 -37.67
C GLN A 42 -24.74 -26.98 -36.82
N LEU A 43 -25.00 -26.81 -35.52
CA LEU A 43 -25.52 -27.83 -34.64
C LEU A 43 -27.04 -27.64 -34.52
N PRO A 44 -27.83 -28.74 -34.42
CA PRO A 44 -29.28 -28.68 -34.51
C PRO A 44 -29.90 -27.85 -33.37
N GLU A 45 -30.89 -27.03 -33.75
CA GLU A 45 -31.73 -26.24 -32.84
C GLU A 45 -32.35 -27.12 -31.76
N VAL A 46 -31.94 -26.89 -30.51
CA VAL A 46 -32.82 -27.08 -29.36
C VAL A 46 -33.00 -25.70 -28.77
N VAL A 47 -34.16 -25.10 -29.03
CA VAL A 47 -34.59 -23.81 -28.48
C VAL A 47 -35.22 -24.07 -27.11
N PRO A 48 -34.62 -23.69 -25.97
CA PRO A 48 -35.38 -23.47 -24.76
C PRO A 48 -35.97 -22.05 -24.87
N GLN A 49 -37.30 -21.97 -24.90
CA GLN A 49 -38.00 -20.69 -24.85
C GLN A 49 -37.56 -19.89 -23.62
N ALA A 50 -37.02 -18.68 -23.85
CA ALA A 50 -36.75 -17.72 -22.78
C ALA A 50 -38.08 -17.22 -22.21
N PRO A 51 -38.29 -17.23 -20.88
CA PRO A 51 -39.43 -16.56 -20.29
C PRO A 51 -39.24 -15.04 -20.39
N ALA A 52 -40.21 -14.36 -21.00
CA ALA A 52 -40.28 -12.91 -21.03
C ALA A 52 -40.37 -12.37 -19.60
N PHE A 53 -39.42 -11.54 -19.17
CA PHE A 53 -39.55 -10.74 -17.96
C PHE A 53 -39.58 -9.26 -18.31
N LEU A 54 -40.82 -8.75 -18.34
CA LEU A 54 -41.16 -7.33 -18.29
C LEU A 54 -40.69 -6.73 -16.95
N GLY A 55 -40.23 -5.47 -17.02
CA GLY A 55 -39.69 -4.75 -15.88
C GLY A 55 -40.67 -4.57 -14.73
N GLN A 56 -40.15 -4.76 -13.52
CA GLN A 56 -40.63 -4.11 -12.30
C GLN A 56 -39.45 -3.74 -11.42
N ALA A 57 -39.50 -2.54 -10.85
CA ALA A 57 -38.54 -2.01 -9.90
C ALA A 57 -38.29 -3.00 -8.75
N ARG A 58 -37.01 -3.21 -8.41
CA ARG A 58 -36.58 -4.12 -7.35
C ARG A 58 -37.12 -3.66 -5.99
N THR A 59 -38.14 -4.33 -5.49
CA THR A 59 -38.50 -4.36 -4.07
C THR A 59 -37.59 -5.36 -3.32
N ALA A 60 -37.51 -5.17 -2.00
CA ALA A 60 -36.59 -5.80 -1.04
C ALA A 60 -36.15 -7.26 -1.33
N ARG A 61 -34.87 -7.55 -1.08
CA ARG A 61 -34.26 -8.90 -1.16
C ARG A 61 -35.05 -9.87 -0.26
N PRO A 62 -35.56 -11.01 -0.80
CA PRO A 62 -36.15 -12.05 0.05
C PRO A 62 -35.06 -12.76 0.87
N ASN A 63 -35.31 -12.88 2.19
CA ASN A 63 -34.50 -13.60 3.18
C ASN A 63 -34.55 -15.12 3.01
N ASN A 64 -34.17 -15.66 1.85
CA ASN A 64 -34.08 -17.11 1.66
C ASN A 64 -32.64 -17.58 1.87
N LEU A 65 -32.37 -18.10 3.06
CA LEU A 65 -31.17 -18.86 3.40
C LEU A 65 -31.06 -20.06 2.44
N GLN A 66 -30.01 -20.09 1.63
CA GLN A 66 -29.74 -21.18 0.69
C GLN A 66 -28.52 -21.97 1.18
N PRO A 67 -28.63 -23.28 1.47
CA PRO A 67 -27.50 -24.08 1.93
C PRO A 67 -26.39 -24.12 0.86
N TYR A 68 -25.11 -24.12 1.27
CA TYR A 68 -23.98 -24.23 0.33
C TYR A 68 -24.08 -25.52 -0.51
N THR A 69 -23.69 -25.45 -1.79
CA THR A 69 -23.64 -26.64 -2.64
C THR A 69 -22.56 -27.61 -2.16
N GLN A 70 -22.68 -28.88 -2.56
CA GLN A 70 -21.67 -29.89 -2.22
C GLN A 70 -20.26 -29.46 -2.66
N GLU A 71 -20.10 -28.90 -3.86
CA GLU A 71 -18.80 -28.39 -4.34
C GLU A 71 -18.24 -27.28 -3.44
N GLN A 72 -19.08 -26.33 -3.03
CA GLN A 72 -18.66 -25.26 -2.10
C GLN A 72 -18.25 -25.83 -0.73
N GLN A 73 -18.96 -26.86 -0.24
CA GLN A 73 -18.65 -27.54 1.02
C GLN A 73 -17.36 -28.36 0.94
N GLU A 74 -17.07 -28.96 -0.22
CA GLU A 74 -15.82 -29.70 -0.46
C GLU A 74 -14.61 -28.76 -0.44
N PHE A 75 -14.75 -27.55 -1.00
CA PHE A 75 -13.73 -26.52 -0.82
C PHE A 75 -13.57 -26.20 0.66
N LEU A 76 -14.65 -25.95 1.42
CA LEU A 76 -14.60 -25.62 2.86
C LEU A 76 -13.82 -26.62 3.76
N GLY A 77 -13.55 -27.85 3.30
CA GLY A 77 -12.78 -28.87 4.04
C GLY A 77 -11.31 -29.09 3.59
N SER A 78 -10.78 -28.28 2.66
CA SER A 78 -9.52 -28.55 1.96
C SER A 78 -8.30 -27.71 2.39
N GLN A 79 -7.12 -27.94 1.78
CA GLN A 79 -5.87 -27.22 2.10
C GLN A 79 -6.01 -25.72 1.79
N PHE A 80 -5.62 -24.89 2.76
CA PHE A 80 -5.73 -23.43 2.69
C PHE A 80 -4.35 -22.80 2.58
N THR A 81 -4.14 -21.97 1.54
CA THR A 81 -2.98 -21.07 1.47
C THR A 81 -3.46 -19.63 1.50
N LEU A 82 -2.98 -18.83 2.46
CA LEU A 82 -3.30 -17.40 2.51
C LEU A 82 -2.64 -16.69 1.31
N LEU A 83 -3.46 -16.08 0.45
CA LEU A 83 -2.99 -15.31 -0.71
C LEU A 83 -2.80 -13.82 -0.37
N GLY A 84 -3.61 -13.30 0.54
CA GLY A 84 -3.49 -11.91 1.00
C GLY A 84 -4.55 -11.51 2.02
N GLU A 85 -4.29 -10.43 2.72
CA GLU A 85 -5.24 -9.76 3.61
C GLU A 85 -5.56 -8.36 3.06
N GLY A 86 -6.84 -8.08 2.84
CA GLY A 86 -7.34 -6.79 2.40
C GLY A 86 -8.15 -6.07 3.49
N GLY A 87 -8.54 -4.82 3.24
CA GLY A 87 -9.31 -4.02 4.20
C GLY A 87 -10.67 -4.63 4.57
N SER A 88 -11.29 -5.38 3.65
CA SER A 88 -12.59 -6.03 3.83
C SER A 88 -12.51 -7.49 4.30
N GLY A 89 -11.36 -8.17 4.22
CA GLY A 89 -11.29 -9.59 4.57
C GLY A 89 -10.00 -10.27 4.13
N THR A 90 -9.97 -11.60 4.27
CA THR A 90 -8.85 -12.46 3.88
C THR A 90 -9.16 -13.16 2.57
N VAL A 91 -8.17 -13.29 1.69
CA VAL A 91 -8.26 -14.10 0.48
C VAL A 91 -7.38 -15.34 0.64
N GLY A 92 -7.99 -16.52 0.53
CA GLY A 92 -7.28 -17.80 0.53
C GLY A 92 -7.39 -18.52 -0.79
N LEU A 93 -6.36 -19.26 -1.16
CA LEU A 93 -6.42 -20.32 -2.16
C LEU A 93 -6.95 -21.58 -1.49
N TRP A 94 -7.95 -22.17 -2.13
CA TRP A 94 -8.52 -23.45 -1.76
C TRP A 94 -8.31 -24.41 -2.92
N GLU A 95 -7.78 -25.58 -2.63
CA GLU A 95 -7.50 -26.62 -3.61
C GLU A 95 -8.39 -27.83 -3.39
N TYR A 96 -8.92 -28.38 -4.46
CA TYR A 96 -9.74 -29.58 -4.37
C TYR A 96 -8.96 -30.76 -3.79
N GLY A 97 -9.50 -31.39 -2.74
CA GLY A 97 -8.93 -32.61 -2.14
C GLY A 97 -9.35 -33.87 -2.91
N ASP A 98 -8.41 -34.79 -3.16
CA ASP A 98 -8.52 -35.97 -4.03
C ASP A 98 -9.69 -36.96 -3.77
N ASN A 99 -10.50 -36.76 -2.73
CA ASN A 99 -11.43 -37.77 -2.21
C ASN A 99 -12.92 -37.55 -2.54
N ALA A 100 -13.31 -36.45 -3.18
CA ALA A 100 -14.70 -36.22 -3.55
C ALA A 100 -15.03 -36.81 -4.93
N THR A 101 -16.27 -37.22 -5.14
CA THR A 101 -16.76 -37.73 -6.43
C THR A 101 -18.18 -37.21 -6.62
N PRO A 102 -18.51 -36.54 -7.74
CA PRO A 102 -17.67 -36.29 -8.93
C PRO A 102 -16.60 -35.20 -8.74
N ARG A 103 -15.58 -35.21 -9.62
CA ARG A 103 -14.55 -34.18 -9.68
C ARG A 103 -15.18 -32.84 -10.09
N PRO A 104 -14.96 -31.73 -9.36
CA PRO A 104 -15.55 -30.44 -9.67
C PRO A 104 -14.94 -29.83 -10.93
N GLN A 105 -15.67 -28.88 -11.52
CA GLN A 105 -15.23 -28.14 -12.70
C GLN A 105 -13.96 -27.31 -12.44
N HIS A 106 -13.82 -26.78 -11.22
CA HIS A 106 -12.68 -25.98 -10.79
C HIS A 106 -11.89 -26.75 -9.75
N LEU A 107 -10.55 -26.79 -9.86
CA LEU A 107 -9.69 -27.48 -8.91
C LEU A 107 -9.02 -26.53 -7.91
N GLN A 108 -8.98 -25.25 -8.27
CA GLN A 108 -8.43 -24.17 -7.46
C GLN A 108 -9.41 -23.01 -7.48
N VAL A 109 -9.70 -22.48 -6.29
CA VAL A 109 -10.64 -21.38 -6.10
C VAL A 109 -10.01 -20.36 -5.15
N ALA A 110 -10.07 -19.08 -5.52
CA ALA A 110 -9.74 -18.00 -4.61
C ALA A 110 -10.99 -17.64 -3.81
N VAL A 111 -10.95 -17.76 -2.49
CA VAL A 111 -12.08 -17.44 -1.62
C VAL A 111 -11.78 -16.18 -0.85
N LYS A 112 -12.52 -15.10 -1.14
CA LYS A 112 -12.54 -13.88 -0.33
C LYS A 112 -13.54 -14.08 0.80
N GLN A 113 -13.12 -13.85 2.04
CA GLN A 113 -13.93 -14.11 3.21
C GLN A 113 -13.82 -12.97 4.24
N LEU A 114 -14.96 -12.54 4.80
CA LEU A 114 -14.97 -11.65 5.96
C LEU A 114 -14.43 -12.37 7.20
N ARG A 115 -13.55 -11.67 7.94
CA ARG A 115 -13.00 -12.16 9.21
C ARG A 115 -14.13 -12.31 10.23
N SER A 116 -14.10 -13.38 11.02
CA SER A 116 -15.10 -13.61 12.08
C SER A 116 -15.09 -12.51 13.16
N SER A 117 -13.99 -11.76 13.27
CA SER A 117 -13.82 -10.62 14.19
C SER A 117 -14.42 -9.31 13.69
N VAL A 118 -15.03 -9.27 12.49
CA VAL A 118 -15.67 -8.05 11.98
C VAL A 118 -16.79 -7.62 12.92
N GLN A 119 -16.69 -6.39 13.43
CA GLN A 119 -17.63 -5.82 14.40
C GLN A 119 -18.97 -5.43 13.77
N ASP A 120 -18.96 -5.02 12.50
CA ASP A 120 -20.15 -4.67 11.72
C ASP A 120 -20.21 -5.52 10.43
N PRO A 121 -20.72 -6.76 10.53
CA PRO A 121 -20.77 -7.68 9.39
C PRO A 121 -21.78 -7.26 8.33
N VAL A 122 -22.83 -6.50 8.69
CA VAL A 122 -23.82 -5.97 7.75
C VAL A 122 -23.23 -4.82 6.92
N GLY A 123 -22.52 -3.89 7.57
CA GLY A 123 -21.82 -2.81 6.87
C GLY A 123 -20.63 -3.28 6.03
N SER A 124 -20.09 -4.47 6.34
CA SER A 124 -18.97 -5.08 5.60
C SER A 124 -19.41 -6.17 4.63
N ASP A 125 -20.71 -6.33 4.41
CA ASP A 125 -21.31 -7.40 3.60
C ASP A 125 -20.71 -7.45 2.18
N LEU A 126 -20.23 -8.62 1.73
CA LEU A 126 -19.67 -8.80 0.39
C LEU A 126 -20.74 -8.84 -0.72
N ALA A 127 -22.02 -8.72 -0.38
CA ALA A 127 -23.10 -8.79 -1.36
C ALA A 127 -23.04 -7.69 -2.43
N VAL A 128 -22.51 -6.51 -2.10
CA VAL A 128 -22.34 -5.41 -3.07
C VAL A 128 -21.27 -5.77 -4.10
N GLU A 129 -20.10 -6.21 -3.62
CA GLU A 129 -19.00 -6.66 -4.47
C GLU A 129 -19.41 -7.83 -5.36
N ALA A 130 -20.15 -8.80 -4.80
CA ALA A 130 -20.70 -9.92 -5.57
C ALA A 130 -21.58 -9.43 -6.73
N ALA A 131 -22.49 -8.49 -6.46
CA ALA A 131 -23.42 -7.98 -7.47
C ALA A 131 -22.69 -7.28 -8.63
N PHE A 132 -21.58 -6.57 -8.34
CA PHE A 132 -20.74 -5.99 -9.39
C PHE A 132 -20.10 -7.07 -10.24
N LEU A 133 -19.40 -8.04 -9.62
CA LEU A 133 -18.72 -9.13 -10.33
C LEU A 133 -19.69 -9.97 -11.17
N GLU A 134 -20.86 -10.31 -10.63
CA GLU A 134 -21.91 -11.04 -11.35
C GLU A 134 -22.39 -10.25 -12.58
N SER A 135 -22.58 -8.94 -12.45
CA SER A 135 -22.99 -8.07 -13.57
C SER A 135 -21.92 -7.88 -14.66
N LEU A 136 -20.65 -8.18 -14.36
CA LEU A 136 -19.50 -8.02 -15.26
C LEU A 136 -18.94 -9.36 -15.78
N SER A 137 -19.61 -10.47 -15.46
CA SER A 137 -19.13 -11.85 -15.67
C SER A 137 -18.84 -12.24 -17.14
N ARG A 138 -19.27 -11.43 -18.11
CA ARG A 138 -19.06 -11.69 -19.55
C ARG A 138 -17.63 -11.40 -20.00
N SER A 139 -16.92 -10.52 -19.30
CA SER A 139 -15.57 -10.12 -19.70
C SER A 139 -14.51 -11.16 -19.30
N PRO A 140 -13.59 -11.54 -20.21
CA PRO A 140 -12.38 -12.26 -19.84
C PRO A 140 -11.41 -11.43 -18.96
N HIS A 141 -11.51 -10.10 -18.98
CA HIS A 141 -10.63 -9.15 -18.28
C HIS A 141 -11.19 -8.64 -16.94
N VAL A 142 -12.22 -9.30 -16.40
CA VAL A 142 -12.71 -9.11 -15.03
C VAL A 142 -12.64 -10.46 -14.31
N VAL A 143 -12.29 -10.45 -13.02
CA VAL A 143 -12.29 -11.65 -12.16
C VAL A 143 -13.71 -12.21 -12.08
N LYS A 144 -13.88 -13.51 -12.33
CA LYS A 144 -15.17 -14.18 -12.34
C LYS A 144 -15.54 -14.72 -10.97
N THR A 145 -16.82 -14.58 -10.62
CA THR A 145 -17.45 -15.41 -9.59
C THR A 145 -17.69 -16.80 -10.18
N LEU A 146 -17.13 -17.83 -9.53
CA LEU A 146 -17.33 -19.23 -9.93
C LEU A 146 -18.64 -19.80 -9.40
N TYR A 147 -19.07 -19.27 -8.25
CA TYR A 147 -20.31 -19.67 -7.60
C TYR A 147 -21.10 -18.43 -7.19
N PRO A 148 -22.45 -18.47 -7.24
CA PRO A 148 -23.29 -17.38 -6.77
C PRO A 148 -23.00 -17.06 -5.30
N SER A 149 -22.98 -15.77 -4.99
CA SER A 149 -22.89 -15.30 -3.61
C SER A 149 -24.13 -15.72 -2.80
N ARG A 150 -23.95 -16.03 -1.51
CA ARG A 150 -25.03 -16.48 -0.62
C ARG A 150 -24.87 -15.88 0.76
N THR A 151 -26.01 -15.61 1.40
CA THR A 151 -26.06 -15.17 2.78
C THR A 151 -25.96 -16.35 3.74
N ILE A 152 -25.42 -16.10 4.94
CA ILE A 152 -25.23 -17.12 5.97
C ILE A 152 -26.24 -16.94 7.12
N THR A 153 -26.38 -17.99 7.93
CA THR A 153 -26.89 -17.86 9.31
C THR A 153 -25.67 -17.90 10.23
N GLY A 154 -25.55 -16.96 11.16
CA GLY A 154 -24.46 -16.91 12.12
C GLY A 154 -24.30 -18.24 12.85
N GLN A 155 -25.41 -18.81 13.32
CA GLN A 155 -25.42 -20.11 14.00
C GLN A 155 -24.83 -21.25 13.16
N ALA A 156 -25.09 -21.29 11.84
CA ALA A 156 -24.59 -22.35 10.97
C ALA A 156 -23.05 -22.35 10.86
N GLU A 157 -22.40 -21.24 11.20
CA GLU A 157 -20.95 -21.07 11.14
C GLU A 157 -20.32 -20.75 12.50
N ASN A 158 -21.02 -20.99 13.60
CA ASN A 158 -20.58 -20.65 14.97
C ASN A 158 -20.26 -19.15 15.15
N LEU A 159 -21.05 -18.29 14.51
CA LEU A 159 -20.97 -16.83 14.59
C LEU A 159 -22.20 -16.24 15.32
N PRO A 160 -22.10 -15.03 15.89
CA PRO A 160 -23.23 -14.36 16.53
C PRO A 160 -24.40 -14.10 15.57
N PRO A 161 -25.65 -13.95 16.06
CA PRO A 161 -26.82 -13.64 15.23
C PRO A 161 -26.71 -12.35 14.39
N SER A 162 -25.78 -11.44 14.72
CA SER A 162 -25.50 -10.26 13.89
C SER A 162 -25.00 -10.59 12.48
N TRP A 163 -24.59 -11.85 12.24
CA TRP A 163 -24.16 -12.37 10.95
C TRP A 163 -25.29 -12.95 10.11
N ASP A 164 -26.50 -13.04 10.64
CA ASP A 164 -27.66 -13.56 9.91
C ASP A 164 -27.96 -12.67 8.69
N GLY A 165 -28.05 -13.28 7.51
CA GLY A 165 -28.33 -12.58 6.26
C GLY A 165 -27.12 -11.90 5.60
N VAL A 166 -25.90 -12.08 6.12
CA VAL A 166 -24.68 -11.48 5.58
C VAL A 166 -24.06 -12.38 4.51
N THR A 167 -23.61 -11.82 3.38
CA THR A 167 -22.75 -12.53 2.42
C THR A 167 -21.31 -12.50 2.92
N ARG A 168 -20.89 -13.60 3.53
CA ARG A 168 -19.56 -13.70 4.16
C ARG A 168 -18.43 -14.06 3.19
N ARG A 169 -18.73 -14.74 2.08
CA ARG A 169 -17.74 -15.31 1.16
C ARG A 169 -18.06 -15.05 -0.30
N LEU A 170 -17.01 -14.80 -1.08
CA LEU A 170 -17.01 -14.85 -2.55
C LEU A 170 -16.09 -15.97 -3.01
N TYR A 171 -16.54 -16.75 -3.98
CA TYR A 171 -15.75 -17.81 -4.60
C TYR A 171 -15.37 -17.35 -6.01
N LEU A 172 -14.10 -17.00 -6.18
CA LEU A 172 -13.57 -16.32 -7.34
C LEU A 172 -12.63 -17.24 -8.12
N GLU A 173 -12.49 -16.97 -9.42
CA GLU A 173 -11.46 -17.65 -10.21
C GLU A 173 -10.06 -17.36 -9.65
N TYR A 174 -9.21 -18.38 -9.60
CA TYR A 174 -7.85 -18.22 -9.13
C TYR A 174 -6.92 -17.75 -10.27
N CYS A 175 -6.26 -16.61 -10.07
CA CYS A 175 -5.28 -16.06 -10.98
C CYS A 175 -3.87 -16.48 -10.55
N ALA A 176 -3.38 -17.61 -11.09
CA ALA A 176 -2.18 -18.28 -10.61
C ALA A 176 -0.88 -17.49 -10.74
N LEU A 177 -0.84 -16.43 -11.56
CA LEU A 177 0.36 -15.60 -11.75
C LEU A 177 0.40 -14.39 -10.79
N GLY A 178 -0.58 -14.27 -9.88
CA GLY A 178 -0.63 -13.21 -8.88
C GLY A 178 -1.13 -11.88 -9.43
N SER A 179 -0.70 -10.77 -8.84
CA SER A 179 -1.11 -9.41 -9.24
C SER A 179 -0.03 -8.67 -10.05
N ILE A 180 -0.40 -7.57 -10.70
CA ILE A 180 0.56 -6.67 -11.34
C ILE A 180 1.57 -6.11 -10.31
N ASP A 181 1.17 -5.82 -9.06
CA ASP A 181 2.15 -5.43 -8.01
C ASP A 181 3.21 -6.51 -7.79
N GLY A 182 2.79 -7.78 -7.74
CA GLY A 182 3.69 -8.93 -7.63
C GLY A 182 4.66 -9.00 -8.81
N LEU A 183 4.16 -8.79 -10.03
CA LEU A 183 4.97 -8.76 -11.24
C LEU A 183 5.96 -7.59 -11.24
N ILE A 184 5.53 -6.38 -10.88
CA ILE A 184 6.40 -5.20 -10.73
C ILE A 184 7.50 -5.51 -9.71
N ARG A 185 7.15 -6.05 -8.53
CA ARG A 185 8.11 -6.41 -7.49
C ARG A 185 9.16 -7.41 -8.01
N LYS A 186 8.72 -8.46 -8.69
CA LYS A 186 9.63 -9.44 -9.32
C LYS A 186 10.60 -8.76 -10.27
N ARG A 187 10.09 -7.91 -11.16
CA ARG A 187 10.89 -7.23 -12.18
C ARG A 187 11.85 -6.19 -11.58
N ILE A 188 11.48 -5.52 -10.49
CA ILE A 188 12.38 -4.67 -9.70
C ILE A 188 13.54 -5.50 -9.14
N ILE A 189 13.26 -6.64 -8.52
CA ILE A 189 14.30 -7.52 -7.96
C ILE A 189 15.24 -8.00 -9.08
N GLU A 190 14.69 -8.34 -10.23
CA GLU A 190 15.47 -8.78 -11.40
C GLU A 190 16.17 -7.63 -12.13
N GLN A 191 15.85 -6.37 -11.82
CA GLN A 191 16.31 -5.17 -12.55
C GLN A 191 16.02 -5.26 -14.05
N LYS A 192 14.85 -5.80 -14.40
CA LYS A 192 14.45 -5.98 -15.80
C LYS A 192 13.25 -5.10 -16.15
N PRO A 193 13.42 -4.00 -16.90
CA PRO A 193 12.31 -3.20 -17.40
C PRO A 193 11.44 -4.02 -18.38
N PHE A 194 10.22 -3.58 -18.61
CA PHE A 194 9.36 -4.20 -19.61
C PHE A 194 9.74 -3.75 -21.02
N SER A 195 9.53 -4.65 -21.97
CA SER A 195 9.49 -4.34 -23.39
C SER A 195 8.26 -3.50 -23.71
N GLU A 196 8.39 -2.63 -24.70
CA GLU A 196 7.29 -1.77 -25.12
C GLU A 196 6.08 -2.57 -25.62
N LEU A 197 6.30 -3.67 -26.35
CA LEU A 197 5.21 -4.49 -26.86
C LEU A 197 4.39 -5.10 -25.73
N THR A 198 5.05 -5.56 -24.66
CA THR A 198 4.33 -6.06 -23.48
C THR A 198 3.56 -4.97 -22.77
N LEU A 199 4.13 -3.77 -22.62
CA LEU A 199 3.39 -2.65 -22.04
C LEU A 199 2.11 -2.35 -22.83
N TRP A 200 2.17 -2.35 -24.16
CA TRP A 200 0.97 -2.17 -24.98
C TRP A 200 -0.05 -3.30 -24.85
N LEU A 201 0.39 -4.55 -24.76
CA LEU A 201 -0.50 -5.71 -24.58
C LEU A 201 -1.17 -5.71 -23.20
N LEU A 202 -0.42 -5.38 -22.14
CA LEU A 202 -0.98 -5.19 -20.81
C LEU A 202 -1.98 -4.02 -20.81
N PHE A 203 -1.61 -2.88 -21.41
CA PHE A 203 -2.49 -1.72 -21.51
C PHE A 203 -3.80 -2.06 -22.23
N ASN A 204 -3.75 -2.90 -23.27
CA ASN A 204 -4.96 -3.39 -23.94
C ASN A 204 -5.91 -4.10 -22.96
N CYS A 205 -5.39 -5.05 -22.16
CA CYS A 205 -6.19 -5.76 -21.17
C CYS A 205 -6.75 -4.83 -20.07
N LEU A 206 -5.97 -3.84 -19.61
CA LEU A 206 -6.44 -2.85 -18.63
C LEU A 206 -7.62 -2.05 -19.19
N ILE A 207 -7.54 -1.64 -20.46
CA ILE A 207 -8.63 -0.92 -21.14
C ILE A 207 -9.84 -1.81 -21.40
N ASP A 208 -9.64 -3.08 -21.74
CA ASP A 208 -10.74 -4.05 -21.85
C ASP A 208 -11.47 -4.21 -20.53
N GLY A 209 -10.75 -4.35 -19.41
CA GLY A 209 -11.34 -4.42 -18.07
C GLY A 209 -12.15 -3.17 -17.67
N ILE A 210 -11.71 -1.95 -18.00
CA ILE A 210 -12.49 -0.74 -17.68
C ILE A 210 -13.59 -0.44 -18.69
N SER A 211 -13.49 -0.96 -19.93
CA SER A 211 -14.54 -0.79 -20.94
C SER A 211 -15.85 -1.45 -20.53
N THR A 212 -15.77 -2.57 -19.81
CA THR A 212 -16.93 -3.32 -19.35
C THR A 212 -17.70 -2.57 -18.26
N LEU A 213 -17.02 -1.70 -17.52
CA LEU A 213 -17.62 -0.83 -16.51
C LEU A 213 -18.48 0.28 -17.14
N GLU A 214 -18.11 0.71 -18.34
CA GLU A 214 -18.76 1.81 -19.07
C GLU A 214 -19.85 1.31 -20.04
N TYR A 215 -19.65 0.14 -20.66
CA TYR A 215 -20.46 -0.36 -21.78
C TYR A 215 -21.13 -1.70 -21.49
N ALA A 216 -21.85 -1.81 -20.36
CA ALA A 216 -22.74 -2.95 -20.10
C ALA A 216 -22.05 -4.32 -20.12
N SER A 217 -20.90 -4.45 -19.46
CA SER A 217 -20.08 -5.67 -19.47
C SER A 217 -19.54 -6.04 -20.86
N SER A 218 -19.47 -5.09 -21.80
CA SER A 218 -18.95 -5.30 -23.16
C SER A 218 -17.55 -4.74 -23.33
N GLU A 219 -16.67 -5.56 -23.90
CA GLU A 219 -15.38 -5.11 -24.41
C GLU A 219 -15.51 -4.46 -25.79
N LEU A 220 -14.55 -3.61 -26.14
CA LEU A 220 -14.56 -2.91 -27.43
C LEU A 220 -13.84 -3.70 -28.51
N THR A 221 -14.45 -3.76 -29.69
CA THR A 221 -13.81 -4.26 -30.91
C THR A 221 -13.62 -3.14 -31.91
N ILE A 222 -12.52 -3.17 -32.67
CA ILE A 222 -12.27 -2.17 -33.72
C ILE A 222 -12.99 -2.63 -34.99
N ASP A 223 -13.96 -1.82 -35.42
CA ASP A 223 -14.69 -2.02 -36.66
C ASP A 223 -13.72 -1.85 -37.85
N ARG A 224 -13.68 -2.86 -38.72
CA ARG A 224 -12.75 -2.89 -39.87
C ARG A 224 -13.13 -1.88 -40.96
N ALA A 225 -14.38 -1.43 -41.00
CA ALA A 225 -14.88 -0.55 -42.05
C ALA A 225 -14.47 0.91 -41.82
N ASP A 226 -14.56 1.40 -40.57
CA ASP A 226 -14.29 2.80 -40.22
C ASP A 226 -13.11 2.97 -39.25
N GLY A 227 -12.56 1.88 -38.71
CA GLY A 227 -11.44 1.91 -37.75
C GLY A 227 -11.84 2.38 -36.35
N VAL A 228 -13.14 2.45 -36.04
CA VAL A 228 -13.65 2.93 -34.76
C VAL A 228 -13.86 1.77 -33.80
N ALA A 229 -13.44 1.94 -32.54
CA ALA A 229 -13.72 0.98 -31.49
C ALA A 229 -15.17 1.09 -31.00
N LYS A 230 -15.92 -0.01 -31.02
CA LYS A 230 -17.34 -0.08 -30.63
C LYS A 230 -17.59 -1.27 -29.70
N PRO A 231 -18.52 -1.15 -28.74
CA PRO A 231 -18.94 -2.28 -27.92
C PRO A 231 -19.67 -3.31 -28.77
N LEU A 232 -19.67 -4.55 -28.31
CA LEU A 232 -20.38 -5.66 -28.96
C LEU A 232 -21.90 -5.64 -28.68
N LEU A 233 -22.33 -4.90 -27.67
CA LEU A 233 -23.73 -4.77 -27.29
C LEU A 233 -24.42 -3.60 -27.99
N GLY A 234 -25.74 -3.72 -28.13
CA GLY A 234 -26.58 -2.72 -28.77
C GLY A 234 -26.75 -1.47 -27.89
N GLN A 235 -27.11 -0.34 -28.52
CA GLN A 235 -27.29 0.92 -27.82
C GLN A 235 -28.30 0.84 -26.66
N ALA A 236 -29.36 0.05 -26.80
CA ALA A 236 -30.36 -0.14 -25.74
C ALA A 236 -29.79 -0.80 -24.47
N ASP A 237 -28.85 -1.75 -24.61
CA ASP A 237 -28.17 -2.37 -23.47
C ASP A 237 -27.25 -1.36 -22.77
N ILE A 238 -26.61 -0.48 -23.56
CA ILE A 238 -25.73 0.58 -23.05
C ILE A 238 -26.54 1.68 -22.35
N ASP A 239 -27.67 2.08 -22.91
CA ASP A 239 -28.53 3.13 -22.37
C ASP A 239 -29.20 2.71 -21.06
N SER A 240 -29.46 1.40 -20.90
CA SER A 240 -30.01 0.82 -19.66
C SER A 240 -28.93 0.46 -18.62
N TRP A 241 -27.66 0.61 -18.97
CA TRP A 241 -26.54 0.34 -18.07
C TRP A 241 -26.19 1.56 -17.22
N GLU A 242 -26.04 1.34 -15.91
CA GLU A 242 -25.47 2.31 -15.00
C GLU A 242 -23.94 2.14 -14.99
N PRO A 243 -23.17 3.14 -15.49
CA PRO A 243 -21.71 3.06 -15.49
C PRO A 243 -21.12 2.87 -14.10
N ILE A 244 -19.98 2.20 -14.04
CA ILE A 244 -19.30 1.87 -12.78
C ILE A 244 -17.98 2.64 -12.69
N VAL A 245 -17.75 3.30 -11.57
CA VAL A 245 -16.44 3.83 -11.18
C VAL A 245 -15.85 2.94 -10.09
N HIS A 246 -14.63 2.47 -10.29
CA HIS A 246 -14.04 1.45 -9.41
C HIS A 246 -13.45 2.03 -8.11
N PHE A 247 -13.02 3.30 -8.14
CA PHE A 247 -12.34 4.05 -7.06
C PHE A 247 -10.98 3.51 -6.58
N ASP A 248 -10.70 2.22 -6.70
CA ASP A 248 -9.45 1.61 -6.22
C ASP A 248 -8.69 0.86 -7.31
N ILE A 249 -8.61 1.40 -8.54
CA ILE A 249 -7.73 0.82 -9.57
C ILE A 249 -6.27 1.10 -9.22
N LYS A 250 -5.50 0.02 -9.06
CA LYS A 250 -4.07 0.01 -8.71
C LYS A 250 -3.45 -1.35 -9.10
N PRO A 251 -2.11 -1.48 -9.13
CA PRO A 251 -1.44 -2.73 -9.52
C PRO A 251 -1.85 -3.97 -8.72
N GLU A 252 -2.25 -3.81 -7.46
CA GLU A 252 -2.68 -4.89 -6.57
C GLU A 252 -4.04 -5.49 -6.99
N ASN A 253 -4.89 -4.70 -7.64
CA ASN A 253 -6.26 -5.07 -8.00
C ASN A 253 -6.39 -5.55 -9.46
N TYR A 254 -5.26 -5.65 -10.17
CA TYR A 254 -5.16 -6.34 -11.45
C TYR A 254 -4.42 -7.66 -11.29
N PHE A 255 -5.09 -8.76 -11.60
CA PHE A 255 -4.59 -10.12 -11.46
C PHE A 255 -4.18 -10.70 -12.81
N LEU A 256 -3.22 -11.61 -12.79
CA LEU A 256 -2.63 -12.23 -13.97
C LEU A 256 -3.08 -13.70 -14.03
N ALA A 257 -3.83 -14.04 -15.06
CA ALA A 257 -4.29 -15.39 -15.33
C ALA A 257 -3.49 -16.06 -16.47
N GLU A 258 -3.64 -17.37 -16.56
CA GLU A 258 -2.99 -18.21 -17.56
C GLU A 258 -3.32 -17.81 -19.01
N ARG A 259 -2.46 -18.25 -19.94
CA ARG A 259 -2.64 -18.00 -21.37
C ARG A 259 -3.95 -18.60 -21.86
N ASN A 260 -4.59 -17.91 -22.81
CA ASN A 260 -5.71 -18.46 -23.57
C ASN A 260 -5.50 -18.20 -25.07
N ALA A 261 -6.50 -18.57 -25.89
CA ALA A 261 -6.40 -18.41 -27.34
C ALA A 261 -6.19 -16.95 -27.79
N GLU A 262 -6.73 -15.99 -27.04
CA GLU A 262 -6.63 -14.54 -27.30
C GLU A 262 -5.33 -13.95 -26.71
N HIS A 263 -4.79 -14.59 -25.67
CA HIS A 263 -3.60 -14.16 -24.91
C HIS A 263 -2.52 -15.24 -24.96
N ALA A 264 -2.05 -15.53 -26.17
CA ALA A 264 -1.11 -16.62 -26.39
C ALA A 264 0.33 -16.32 -25.95
N ILE A 265 0.69 -15.04 -25.76
CA ILE A 265 2.08 -14.59 -25.53
C ILE A 265 2.28 -13.77 -24.26
N THR A 266 1.22 -13.16 -23.73
CA THR A 266 1.19 -12.44 -22.45
C THR A 266 0.09 -13.01 -21.55
N PRO A 267 0.16 -12.80 -20.22
CA PRO A 267 -0.94 -13.18 -19.33
C PRO A 267 -2.23 -12.43 -19.68
N VAL A 268 -3.38 -13.02 -19.32
CA VAL A 268 -4.64 -12.28 -19.31
C VAL A 268 -4.66 -11.43 -18.05
N VAL A 269 -4.81 -10.11 -18.19
CA VAL A 269 -4.95 -9.22 -17.02
C VAL A 269 -6.43 -9.11 -16.66
N LYS A 270 -6.78 -9.31 -15.39
CA LYS A 270 -8.15 -9.30 -14.88
C LYS A 270 -8.31 -8.27 -13.77
N LEU A 271 -9.25 -7.34 -13.94
CA LEU A 271 -9.64 -6.40 -12.88
C LEU A 271 -10.45 -7.14 -11.79
N GLY A 272 -10.10 -6.91 -10.53
CA GLY A 272 -10.84 -7.42 -9.38
C GLY A 272 -10.92 -6.41 -8.24
N ASP A 273 -11.47 -6.87 -7.11
CA ASP A 273 -11.70 -6.07 -5.89
C ASP A 273 -12.66 -4.89 -6.05
N PHE A 274 -13.93 -5.21 -6.29
CA PHE A 274 -15.01 -4.24 -6.48
C PHE A 274 -15.62 -3.76 -5.14
N GLY A 275 -14.93 -3.98 -4.01
CA GLY A 275 -15.43 -3.63 -2.69
C GLY A 275 -15.64 -2.12 -2.46
N LEU A 276 -15.03 -1.29 -3.30
CA LEU A 276 -15.15 0.18 -3.31
C LEU A 276 -15.75 0.71 -4.61
N ALA A 277 -16.29 -0.14 -5.48
CA ALA A 277 -16.90 0.31 -6.72
C ALA A 277 -18.26 0.96 -6.46
N GLU A 278 -18.62 1.95 -7.27
CA GLU A 278 -19.91 2.63 -7.18
C GLU A 278 -20.54 2.79 -8.56
N ARG A 279 -21.88 2.82 -8.59
CA ARG A 279 -22.65 3.14 -9.79
C ARG A 279 -22.77 4.64 -9.93
N MET A 280 -22.46 5.15 -11.11
CA MET A 280 -22.50 6.58 -11.45
C MET A 280 -23.43 6.79 -12.66
N PRO A 281 -24.74 6.89 -12.43
CA PRO A 281 -25.70 7.09 -13.51
C PRO A 281 -25.42 8.38 -14.30
N ARG A 282 -25.45 8.30 -15.63
CA ARG A 282 -25.04 9.39 -16.54
C ARG A 282 -25.85 10.69 -16.39
N ASN A 283 -27.11 10.58 -15.95
CA ASN A 283 -28.09 11.66 -15.99
C ASN A 283 -28.55 12.12 -14.61
N ASP A 284 -27.95 11.59 -13.54
CA ASP A 284 -28.33 11.96 -12.17
C ASP A 284 -27.59 13.22 -11.72
N VAL A 285 -28.29 14.04 -10.93
CA VAL A 285 -27.66 15.19 -10.28
C VAL A 285 -26.76 14.65 -9.15
N PRO A 286 -25.46 14.96 -9.16
CA PRO A 286 -24.56 14.44 -8.13
C PRO A 286 -24.99 14.93 -6.74
N ASP A 287 -25.24 14.01 -5.81
CA ASP A 287 -25.41 14.35 -4.40
C ASP A 287 -24.06 14.82 -3.83
N GLU A 288 -23.97 16.10 -3.47
CA GLU A 288 -22.73 16.69 -2.96
C GLU A 288 -22.18 15.94 -1.73
N THR A 289 -23.06 15.43 -0.86
CA THR A 289 -22.64 14.68 0.34
C THR A 289 -21.97 13.37 -0.08
N LEU A 290 -22.63 12.63 -0.98
CA LEU A 290 -22.07 11.41 -1.54
C LEU A 290 -20.73 11.68 -2.24
N MET A 291 -20.65 12.69 -3.11
CA MET A 291 -19.41 13.01 -3.83
C MET A 291 -18.26 13.39 -2.88
N ARG A 292 -18.56 14.06 -1.77
CA ARG A 292 -17.59 14.38 -0.71
C ARG A 292 -17.10 13.15 0.06
N ASP A 293 -17.98 12.18 0.28
CA ASP A 293 -17.60 10.92 0.93
C ASP A 293 -16.73 10.07 -0.02
N LEU A 294 -17.14 9.95 -1.28
CA LEU A 294 -16.41 9.22 -2.33
C LEU A 294 -15.02 9.83 -2.63
N ARG A 295 -14.83 11.12 -2.34
CA ARG A 295 -13.51 11.79 -2.41
C ARG A 295 -12.42 11.06 -1.63
N ARG A 296 -12.78 10.38 -0.54
CA ARG A 296 -11.85 9.69 0.36
C ARG A 296 -11.76 8.20 0.09
N GLN A 297 -12.44 7.72 -0.95
CA GLN A 297 -12.52 6.31 -1.30
C GLN A 297 -11.28 5.88 -2.09
N GLY A 298 -10.80 4.67 -1.80
CA GLY A 298 -9.65 4.07 -2.47
C GLY A 298 -8.30 4.41 -1.86
N THR A 299 -7.24 4.02 -2.54
CA THR A 299 -5.85 4.19 -2.11
C THR A 299 -5.33 5.59 -2.42
N LYS A 300 -4.98 6.37 -1.39
CA LYS A 300 -4.61 7.80 -1.51
C LYS A 300 -3.59 8.13 -2.62
N ARG A 301 -2.57 7.29 -2.81
CA ARG A 301 -1.52 7.51 -3.82
C ARG A 301 -1.98 7.26 -5.26
N PHE A 302 -3.18 6.72 -5.44
CA PHE A 302 -3.84 6.47 -6.72
C PHE A 302 -5.08 7.35 -6.92
N TYR A 303 -5.25 8.38 -6.08
CA TYR A 303 -6.34 9.32 -6.27
C TYR A 303 -6.17 10.10 -7.57
N SER A 304 -7.31 10.37 -8.20
CA SER A 304 -7.37 11.28 -9.34
C SER A 304 -7.53 12.74 -8.88
N PRO A 305 -7.20 13.73 -9.74
CA PRO A 305 -7.32 15.15 -9.41
C PRO A 305 -8.70 15.54 -8.90
N GLU A 306 -9.76 14.96 -9.48
CA GLU A 306 -11.14 15.16 -9.04
C GLU A 306 -11.39 14.71 -7.58
N GLN A 307 -10.57 13.80 -7.03
CA GLN A 307 -10.59 13.42 -5.62
C GLN A 307 -9.68 14.31 -4.76
N PHE A 308 -8.38 14.41 -5.05
CA PHE A 308 -7.46 15.03 -4.09
C PHE A 308 -7.41 16.57 -4.16
N SER A 309 -7.85 17.18 -5.27
CA SER A 309 -7.59 18.60 -5.55
C SER A 309 -8.06 19.53 -4.41
N PRO A 310 -7.26 20.55 -4.05
CA PRO A 310 -7.68 21.59 -3.11
C PRO A 310 -8.89 22.40 -3.60
N ARG A 311 -9.24 22.32 -4.89
CA ARG A 311 -10.40 23.02 -5.48
C ARG A 311 -11.72 22.66 -4.80
N TRP A 312 -11.81 21.50 -4.14
CA TRP A 312 -12.95 21.12 -3.29
C TRP A 312 -13.31 22.13 -2.19
N ASP A 313 -12.34 22.95 -1.77
CA ASP A 313 -12.52 23.94 -0.71
C ASP A 313 -12.87 25.33 -1.28
N TYR A 314 -13.01 25.46 -2.61
CA TYR A 314 -13.36 26.72 -3.26
C TYR A 314 -14.88 26.91 -3.28
N ALA A 315 -15.33 28.15 -3.09
CA ALA A 315 -16.76 28.51 -3.03
C ALA A 315 -17.53 28.16 -4.32
N ASN A 316 -16.82 28.01 -5.45
CA ASN A 316 -17.37 27.69 -6.76
C ASN A 316 -16.93 26.30 -7.28
N HIS A 317 -16.52 25.37 -6.40
CA HIS A 317 -16.02 24.05 -6.80
C HIS A 317 -17.00 23.23 -7.67
N THR A 318 -18.30 23.50 -7.57
CA THR A 318 -19.36 22.90 -8.40
C THR A 318 -19.48 23.51 -9.79
N GLN A 319 -18.87 24.68 -10.04
CA GLN A 319 -18.89 25.33 -11.36
C GLN A 319 -17.79 24.73 -12.25
N GLY A 320 -18.20 24.00 -13.30
CA GLY A 320 -17.29 23.52 -14.35
C GLY A 320 -17.06 22.01 -14.47
N GLY A 321 -17.71 21.17 -13.64
CA GLY A 321 -17.78 19.71 -13.84
C GLY A 321 -16.44 18.97 -13.76
N GLN A 322 -15.53 19.41 -12.89
CA GLN A 322 -14.18 18.84 -12.77
C GLN A 322 -13.86 18.26 -11.39
N ILE A 323 -14.57 18.68 -10.33
CA ILE A 323 -14.29 18.29 -8.94
C ILE A 323 -15.50 17.55 -8.39
N GLY A 324 -15.28 16.35 -7.83
CA GLY A 324 -16.38 15.48 -7.39
C GLY A 324 -17.27 14.95 -8.51
N ASP A 325 -16.89 15.17 -9.78
CA ASP A 325 -17.54 14.60 -10.95
C ASP A 325 -16.80 13.32 -11.34
N TYR A 326 -17.25 12.20 -10.78
CA TYR A 326 -16.68 10.88 -11.01
C TYR A 326 -17.41 10.16 -12.14
N ASP A 327 -16.66 9.73 -13.14
CA ASP A 327 -17.13 8.83 -14.20
C ASP A 327 -15.98 7.96 -14.70
N CYS A 328 -16.16 7.28 -15.84
CA CYS A 328 -15.12 6.42 -16.43
C CYS A 328 -13.77 7.10 -16.65
N ARG A 329 -13.69 8.44 -16.78
CA ARG A 329 -12.41 9.16 -16.93
C ARG A 329 -11.56 9.10 -15.67
N MET A 330 -12.15 8.84 -14.51
CA MET A 330 -11.42 8.52 -13.29
C MET A 330 -10.72 7.15 -13.42
N ASN A 331 -11.43 6.14 -13.93
CA ASN A 331 -10.83 4.83 -14.19
C ASN A 331 -9.66 4.94 -15.19
N ILE A 332 -9.79 5.79 -16.22
CA ILE A 332 -8.73 6.07 -17.20
C ILE A 332 -7.49 6.69 -16.54
N TRP A 333 -7.68 7.65 -15.63
CA TRP A 333 -6.59 8.22 -14.86
C TRP A 333 -5.84 7.14 -14.07
N GLN A 334 -6.57 6.33 -13.32
CA GLN A 334 -5.96 5.29 -12.48
C GLN A 334 -5.25 4.22 -13.32
N VAL A 335 -5.79 3.84 -14.48
CA VAL A 335 -5.10 2.97 -15.46
C VAL A 335 -3.82 3.63 -15.99
N GLY A 336 -3.86 4.93 -16.31
CA GLY A 336 -2.67 5.69 -16.70
C GLY A 336 -1.57 5.63 -15.64
N LEU A 337 -1.96 5.70 -14.37
CA LEU A 337 -1.03 5.60 -13.25
C LEU A 337 -0.47 4.17 -13.09
N VAL A 338 -1.27 3.13 -13.29
CA VAL A 338 -0.79 1.73 -13.36
C VAL A 338 0.23 1.58 -14.50
N MET A 339 -0.07 2.11 -15.69
CA MET A 339 0.86 2.08 -16.82
C MET A 339 2.14 2.84 -16.54
N TRP A 340 2.07 3.97 -15.83
CA TRP A 340 3.25 4.71 -15.39
C TRP A 340 4.10 3.87 -14.43
N THR A 341 3.51 3.20 -13.44
CA THR A 341 4.24 2.33 -12.50
C THR A 341 4.91 1.14 -13.19
N LEU A 342 4.26 0.56 -14.21
CA LEU A 342 4.84 -0.47 -15.07
C LEU A 342 6.02 0.06 -15.89
N ALA A 343 5.87 1.22 -16.52
CA ALA A 343 6.90 1.80 -17.39
C ALA A 343 8.16 2.19 -16.60
N LEU A 344 8.01 2.77 -15.41
CA LEU A 344 9.11 3.21 -14.54
C LEU A 344 9.60 2.10 -13.60
N LEU A 345 8.93 0.94 -13.62
CA LEU A 345 9.23 -0.20 -12.78
C LEU A 345 9.33 0.20 -11.29
N THR A 346 8.24 0.77 -10.76
CA THR A 346 8.17 1.26 -9.38
C THR A 346 6.85 0.86 -8.73
N ARG A 347 6.88 0.65 -7.41
CA ARG A 347 5.68 0.40 -6.59
C ARG A 347 5.11 1.69 -5.98
N ASN A 348 5.89 2.76 -6.01
CA ASN A 348 5.49 4.07 -5.50
C ASN A 348 5.23 4.98 -6.69
N PRO A 349 3.96 5.37 -6.95
CA PRO A 349 3.68 6.41 -7.94
C PRO A 349 4.32 7.74 -7.51
N PHE A 350 4.49 8.64 -8.47
CA PHE A 350 4.90 10.03 -8.23
C PHE A 350 3.96 10.72 -7.22
N ASP A 351 4.41 11.85 -6.66
CA ASP A 351 3.54 12.68 -5.83
C ASP A 351 2.41 13.25 -6.70
N ILE A 352 1.20 12.75 -6.48
CA ILE A 352 0.01 13.16 -7.23
C ILE A 352 -0.35 14.63 -7.02
N SER A 353 0.27 15.34 -6.09
CA SER A 353 0.12 16.79 -5.93
C SER A 353 1.03 17.62 -6.85
N GLU A 354 2.03 16.99 -7.49
CA GLU A 354 3.03 17.66 -8.33
C GLU A 354 2.74 17.49 -9.83
N GLY A 355 1.75 18.25 -10.31
CA GLY A 355 1.48 18.35 -11.75
C GLY A 355 2.46 19.27 -12.48
N PHE A 356 2.71 19.02 -13.76
CA PHE A 356 3.53 19.87 -14.62
C PHE A 356 2.84 20.17 -15.96
N VAL A 357 3.23 21.27 -16.61
CA VAL A 357 2.81 21.57 -17.97
C VAL A 357 3.91 21.10 -18.92
N PRO A 358 3.67 20.09 -19.76
CA PRO A 358 4.65 19.60 -20.73
C PRO A 358 5.14 20.71 -21.66
N THR A 359 6.46 20.84 -21.76
CA THR A 359 7.14 21.71 -22.74
C THR A 359 7.40 20.99 -24.06
N PHE A 360 7.09 19.71 -24.13
CA PHE A 360 7.21 18.83 -25.28
C PHE A 360 5.83 18.45 -25.84
N PRO A 361 5.73 18.09 -27.14
CA PRO A 361 4.47 17.66 -27.73
C PRO A 361 4.03 16.29 -27.18
N ILE A 362 2.73 16.15 -26.94
CA ILE A 362 2.10 14.87 -26.55
C ILE A 362 1.40 14.30 -27.77
N ASN A 363 1.84 13.13 -28.24
CA ASN A 363 1.33 12.46 -29.44
C ASN A 363 1.26 13.38 -30.67
N GLY A 364 2.27 14.23 -30.84
CA GLY A 364 2.39 15.17 -31.97
C GLY A 364 1.55 16.46 -31.84
N GLY A 365 0.70 16.57 -30.81
CA GLY A 365 -0.06 17.77 -30.48
C GLY A 365 0.61 18.63 -29.41
N ALA A 366 0.18 19.89 -29.30
CA ALA A 366 0.51 20.73 -28.15
C ALA A 366 -0.13 20.17 -26.88
N SER A 367 0.51 20.40 -25.72
CA SER A 367 -0.08 20.02 -24.44
C SER A 367 -1.44 20.71 -24.24
N LEU A 368 -2.42 19.95 -23.73
CA LEU A 368 -3.75 20.46 -23.39
C LEU A 368 -3.80 21.07 -21.97
N GLY A 369 -2.71 21.01 -21.21
CA GLY A 369 -2.63 21.58 -19.86
C GLY A 369 -1.71 20.80 -18.93
N THR A 370 -2.01 20.84 -17.64
CA THR A 370 -1.25 20.10 -16.62
C THR A 370 -1.46 18.60 -16.74
N THR A 371 -0.38 17.84 -16.80
CA THR A 371 -0.34 16.37 -16.65
C THR A 371 0.64 16.01 -15.53
N TYR A 372 0.86 14.72 -15.28
CA TYR A 372 1.64 14.25 -14.14
C TYR A 372 2.63 13.14 -14.55
N GLY A 373 3.59 12.84 -13.67
CA GLY A 373 4.57 11.78 -13.88
C GLY A 373 5.68 12.10 -14.88
N VAL A 374 6.26 13.31 -14.79
CA VAL A 374 7.29 13.84 -15.72
C VAL A 374 8.46 12.88 -15.96
N ASP A 375 8.81 12.05 -14.98
CA ASP A 375 9.90 11.06 -15.07
C ASP A 375 9.72 10.08 -16.24
N LEU A 376 8.49 9.87 -16.70
CA LEU A 376 8.20 9.05 -17.88
C LEU A 376 8.90 9.58 -19.14
N GLU A 377 9.14 10.88 -19.23
CA GLU A 377 9.88 11.48 -20.34
C GLU A 377 11.30 10.92 -20.45
N ALA A 378 11.95 10.60 -19.32
CA ALA A 378 13.32 10.09 -19.29
C ALA A 378 13.44 8.63 -19.78
N THR A 379 12.32 7.92 -19.97
CA THR A 379 12.33 6.54 -20.47
C THR A 379 12.61 6.45 -21.96
N THR A 380 13.10 5.30 -22.42
CA THR A 380 13.44 5.04 -23.83
C THR A 380 12.25 4.58 -24.68
N TYR A 381 11.06 4.48 -24.11
CA TYR A 381 9.87 4.05 -24.84
C TYR A 381 9.46 5.06 -25.91
N SER A 382 8.71 4.59 -26.91
CA SER A 382 8.24 5.45 -28.00
C SER A 382 7.48 6.67 -27.47
N ALA A 383 7.56 7.77 -28.23
CA ALA A 383 6.80 8.98 -27.94
C ALA A 383 5.29 8.71 -27.90
N LEU A 384 4.82 7.71 -28.65
CA LEU A 384 3.41 7.30 -28.66
C LEU A 384 3.01 6.68 -27.31
N LEU A 385 3.78 5.73 -26.77
CA LEU A 385 3.47 5.12 -25.48
C LEU A 385 3.52 6.15 -24.35
N ARG A 386 4.61 6.93 -24.29
CA ARG A 386 4.77 7.98 -23.27
C ARG A 386 3.64 9.01 -23.37
N GLY A 387 3.33 9.47 -24.58
CA GLY A 387 2.27 10.44 -24.84
C GLY A 387 0.89 9.91 -24.45
N THR A 388 0.56 8.65 -24.75
CA THR A 388 -0.73 8.05 -24.36
C THR A 388 -0.87 7.95 -22.84
N ILE A 389 0.19 7.58 -22.11
CA ILE A 389 0.17 7.56 -20.64
C ILE A 389 -0.03 8.99 -20.10
N PHE A 390 0.68 10.00 -20.62
CA PHE A 390 0.47 11.40 -20.24
C PHE A 390 -0.95 11.90 -20.54
N GLN A 391 -1.57 11.44 -21.63
CA GLN A 391 -2.97 11.78 -21.95
C GLN A 391 -3.94 11.20 -20.91
N CYS A 392 -3.73 9.97 -20.43
CA CYS A 392 -4.52 9.41 -19.32
C CYS A 392 -4.38 10.22 -18.03
N LEU A 393 -3.19 10.81 -17.80
CA LEU A 393 -2.83 11.54 -16.59
C LEU A 393 -3.07 13.06 -16.67
N TYR A 394 -3.96 13.55 -17.55
CA TYR A 394 -4.30 14.99 -17.53
C TYR A 394 -5.10 15.39 -16.27
N ASP A 395 -4.75 16.56 -15.70
CA ASP A 395 -5.44 17.20 -14.57
C ASP A 395 -6.92 17.40 -14.88
N ASN A 396 -7.18 18.08 -16.01
CA ASN A 396 -8.53 18.23 -16.53
C ASN A 396 -8.97 16.92 -17.16
N ARG A 397 -9.93 16.26 -16.51
CA ARG A 397 -10.53 15.01 -16.99
C ARG A 397 -11.09 15.07 -18.41
N ASN A 398 -11.55 16.24 -18.88
CA ASN A 398 -12.03 16.40 -20.26
C ASN A 398 -10.93 16.29 -21.32
N HIS A 399 -9.66 16.43 -20.93
CA HIS A 399 -8.51 16.25 -21.82
C HIS A 399 -8.03 14.80 -21.87
N ARG A 400 -8.54 13.94 -20.97
CA ARG A 400 -8.24 12.50 -21.01
C ARG A 400 -8.92 11.87 -22.23
N PRO A 401 -8.30 10.88 -22.87
CA PRO A 401 -8.85 10.24 -24.05
C PRO A 401 -10.08 9.42 -23.70
N THR A 402 -10.94 9.17 -24.68
CA THR A 402 -12.09 8.25 -24.51
C THR A 402 -11.63 6.80 -24.54
N ILE A 403 -12.37 5.87 -23.93
CA ILE A 403 -12.07 4.43 -23.98
C ILE A 403 -11.97 3.93 -25.44
N PRO A 404 -12.91 4.28 -26.36
CA PRO A 404 -12.75 3.96 -27.78
C PRO A 404 -11.48 4.54 -28.43
N GLY A 405 -11.16 5.80 -28.14
CA GLY A 405 -9.96 6.46 -28.67
C GLY A 405 -8.67 5.81 -28.17
N LEU A 406 -8.63 5.42 -26.89
CA LEU A 406 -7.54 4.65 -26.31
C LEU A 406 -7.38 3.29 -26.99
N LYS A 407 -8.48 2.58 -27.23
CA LYS A 407 -8.45 1.26 -27.89
C LYS A 407 -7.80 1.32 -29.28
N VAL A 408 -8.16 2.34 -30.08
CA VAL A 408 -7.54 2.57 -31.39
C VAL A 408 -6.05 2.96 -31.25
N THR A 409 -5.72 3.80 -30.28
CA THR A 409 -4.33 4.22 -30.02
C THR A 409 -3.46 3.04 -29.59
N ILE A 410 -3.96 2.18 -28.70
CA ILE A 410 -3.28 0.97 -28.26
C ILE A 410 -3.06 0.01 -29.42
N ALA A 411 -4.07 -0.25 -30.25
CA ALA A 411 -3.91 -1.09 -31.44
C ALA A 411 -2.83 -0.55 -32.40
N THR A 412 -2.77 0.78 -32.54
CA THR A 412 -1.73 1.46 -33.32
C THR A 412 -0.34 1.28 -32.68
N GLY A 413 -0.24 1.42 -31.36
CA GLY A 413 0.97 1.19 -30.57
C GLY A 413 1.50 -0.23 -30.68
N ILE A 414 0.62 -1.24 -30.54
CA ILE A 414 0.94 -2.65 -30.73
C ILE A 414 1.52 -2.88 -32.13
N ALA A 415 0.84 -2.40 -33.17
CA ALA A 415 1.30 -2.55 -34.56
C ALA A 415 2.65 -1.86 -34.81
N ALA A 416 2.86 -0.68 -34.23
CA ALA A 416 4.13 0.05 -34.33
C ALA A 416 5.27 -0.68 -33.60
N ALA A 417 5.01 -1.22 -32.41
CA ALA A 417 5.98 -1.99 -31.63
C ALA A 417 6.39 -3.28 -32.38
N PHE A 418 5.44 -4.00 -32.98
CA PHE A 418 5.75 -5.14 -33.85
C PHE A 418 6.62 -4.74 -35.05
N LYS A 419 6.27 -3.64 -35.73
CA LYS A 419 7.05 -3.13 -36.87
C LYS A 419 8.47 -2.73 -36.45
N ALA A 420 8.66 -2.28 -35.22
CA ALA A 420 9.95 -1.95 -34.63
C ALA A 420 10.73 -3.19 -34.13
N ASN A 421 10.24 -4.42 -34.38
CA ASN A 421 10.79 -5.67 -33.85
C ASN A 421 10.89 -5.70 -32.32
N SER A 422 9.98 -5.01 -31.62
CA SER A 422 9.86 -5.13 -30.16
C SER A 422 9.44 -6.55 -29.81
N THR A 423 10.06 -7.13 -28.79
CA THR A 423 9.79 -8.50 -28.32
C THR A 423 8.85 -8.49 -27.14
N VAL A 424 8.18 -9.61 -26.87
CA VAL A 424 7.50 -9.86 -25.57
C VAL A 424 8.47 -10.62 -24.66
N GLU A 425 8.36 -10.44 -23.34
CA GLU A 425 9.13 -11.22 -22.37
C GLU A 425 8.87 -12.73 -22.52
N ALA A 426 9.83 -13.53 -22.06
CA ALA A 426 9.63 -14.96 -21.98
C ALA A 426 8.52 -15.29 -20.96
N TRP A 427 7.80 -16.40 -21.14
CA TRP A 427 6.73 -16.76 -20.19
C TRP A 427 7.21 -16.82 -18.74
N ALA A 428 8.42 -17.35 -18.54
CA ALA A 428 9.05 -17.48 -17.23
C ALA A 428 9.24 -16.13 -16.53
N ASP A 429 9.29 -15.02 -17.26
CA ASP A 429 9.37 -13.70 -16.66
C ASP A 429 8.05 -13.26 -15.99
N PHE A 430 6.92 -13.88 -16.34
CA PHE A 430 5.59 -13.65 -15.74
C PHE A 430 5.24 -14.65 -14.63
N LEU A 431 5.97 -15.76 -14.51
CA LEU A 431 5.72 -16.73 -13.44
C LEU A 431 6.01 -16.08 -12.07
N PRO A 432 5.21 -16.38 -11.04
CA PRO A 432 5.53 -15.97 -9.69
C PRO A 432 6.90 -16.57 -9.29
N PRO A 433 7.67 -15.90 -8.42
CA PRO A 433 8.94 -16.45 -7.94
C PRO A 433 8.70 -17.82 -7.33
N GLU A 434 9.53 -18.82 -7.69
CA GLU A 434 9.46 -20.14 -7.07
C GLU A 434 9.56 -19.96 -5.54
N PRO A 435 8.70 -20.63 -4.75
CA PRO A 435 8.88 -20.63 -3.31
C PRO A 435 10.31 -21.12 -3.02
N PRO A 436 11.03 -20.53 -2.05
CA PRO A 436 12.38 -20.95 -1.74
C PRO A 436 12.38 -22.45 -1.52
N ASN A 437 13.13 -23.16 -2.37
CA ASN A 437 13.25 -24.61 -2.37
C ASN A 437 13.44 -25.10 -0.93
N GLN A 438 12.45 -25.77 -0.36
CA GLN A 438 12.59 -26.51 0.90
C GLN A 438 13.41 -27.80 0.69
N THR A 439 14.31 -27.84 -0.29
CA THR A 439 15.27 -28.92 -0.51
C THR A 439 16.52 -28.65 0.31
N GLY A 440 16.32 -28.69 1.62
CA GLY A 440 17.35 -28.66 2.64
C GLY A 440 16.75 -29.17 3.92
N SER A 441 16.31 -30.44 3.94
CA SER A 441 16.19 -31.14 5.22
C SER A 441 17.55 -31.00 5.91
N PRO A 442 17.64 -30.37 7.10
CA PRO A 442 18.89 -30.36 7.83
C PRO A 442 19.27 -31.81 8.08
N ALA A 443 20.50 -32.19 7.72
CA ALA A 443 21.02 -33.49 8.08
C ALA A 443 20.85 -33.69 9.59
N PRO A 444 20.41 -34.87 10.06
CA PRO A 444 20.28 -35.12 11.49
C PRO A 444 21.64 -34.84 12.15
N PRO A 445 21.66 -34.13 13.30
CA PRO A 445 22.90 -33.76 13.95
C PRO A 445 23.70 -35.03 14.30
N PRO A 446 25.04 -35.00 14.19
CA PRO A 446 25.87 -36.11 14.62
C PRO A 446 25.64 -36.38 16.12
N PRO A 447 25.71 -37.66 16.56
CA PRO A 447 25.52 -37.98 17.97
C PRO A 447 26.56 -37.24 18.83
N PRO A 448 26.17 -36.76 20.02
CA PRO A 448 27.05 -35.98 20.87
C PRO A 448 28.28 -36.80 21.28
N PRO A 449 29.47 -36.16 21.37
CA PRO A 449 30.67 -36.81 21.88
C PRO A 449 30.49 -37.20 23.36
N PRO A 450 31.14 -38.29 23.82
CA PRO A 450 31.04 -38.71 25.21
C PRO A 450 31.57 -37.61 26.17
N PRO A 451 30.94 -37.45 27.35
CA PRO A 451 31.30 -36.38 28.27
C PRO A 451 32.75 -36.53 28.78
N PRO A 452 33.49 -35.41 28.96
CA PRO A 452 34.84 -35.45 29.51
C PRO A 452 34.82 -35.86 31.00
N PRO A 453 35.91 -36.48 31.51
CA PRO A 453 35.99 -36.90 32.90
C PRO A 453 35.96 -35.69 33.85
N PRO A 454 35.40 -35.85 35.05
CA PRO A 454 35.24 -34.74 35.99
C PRO A 454 36.59 -34.20 36.50
N PRO A 455 36.69 -32.88 36.72
CA PRO A 455 37.92 -32.25 37.22
C PRO A 455 38.18 -32.59 38.70
N PRO A 456 39.44 -32.60 39.14
CA PRO A 456 39.80 -32.88 40.53
C PRO A 456 39.32 -31.76 41.48
N PRO A 457 39.05 -32.09 42.75
CA PRO A 457 38.48 -31.15 43.71
C PRO A 457 39.44 -30.01 44.07
N PRO A 458 38.93 -28.78 44.30
CA PRO A 458 39.75 -27.62 44.65
C PRO A 458 40.27 -27.68 46.10
N PRO A 459 41.42 -27.04 46.38
CA PRO A 459 41.98 -26.94 47.72
C PRO A 459 41.15 -26.02 48.64
N PRO A 460 41.23 -26.21 49.97
CA PRO A 460 40.38 -25.50 50.92
C PRO A 460 40.70 -24.00 51.02
N LEU A 461 39.63 -23.20 51.17
CA LEU A 461 39.69 -21.74 51.26
C LEU A 461 40.17 -21.27 52.66
N PRO A 462 40.92 -20.15 52.74
CA PRO A 462 41.28 -19.49 54.00
C PRO A 462 40.10 -18.74 54.64
N PRO A 463 40.15 -18.47 55.97
CA PRO A 463 39.04 -17.87 56.70
C PRO A 463 38.84 -16.38 56.42
N PRO A 464 37.60 -15.86 56.58
CA PRO A 464 37.24 -14.50 56.18
C PRO A 464 37.67 -13.43 57.21
N PRO A 465 38.03 -12.21 56.75
CA PRO A 465 38.27 -11.06 57.62
C PRO A 465 36.95 -10.38 58.08
N PRO A 466 36.99 -9.61 59.19
CA PRO A 466 35.80 -8.99 59.79
C PRO A 466 35.27 -7.78 58.99
N PRO A 467 33.97 -7.45 59.15
CA PRO A 467 33.30 -6.44 58.33
C PRO A 467 33.63 -5.00 58.76
N PRO A 468 33.86 -4.08 57.81
CA PRO A 468 33.89 -2.65 58.10
C PRO A 468 32.48 -2.03 58.14
N VAL A 469 32.30 -1.11 59.10
CA VAL A 469 31.10 -0.30 59.33
C VAL A 469 30.98 0.78 58.24
N ILE A 470 29.81 0.90 57.60
CA ILE A 470 29.51 1.95 56.60
C ILE A 470 28.48 2.93 57.18
N PRO A 471 28.71 4.26 57.17
CA PRO A 471 27.74 5.29 57.54
C PRO A 471 26.68 5.55 56.43
N PRO A 472 25.52 6.15 56.75
CA PRO A 472 24.41 6.31 55.81
C PRO A 472 24.70 7.30 54.67
N PRO A 473 24.06 7.13 53.49
CA PRO A 473 24.32 7.96 52.31
C PRO A 473 23.65 9.35 52.37
N PRO A 474 24.25 10.38 51.76
CA PRO A 474 23.65 11.71 51.60
C PRO A 474 22.59 11.75 50.47
N PRO A 475 21.68 12.75 50.48
CA PRO A 475 20.61 12.89 49.49
C PRO A 475 21.12 13.31 48.09
N PRO A 476 20.35 13.02 47.00
CA PRO A 476 20.80 13.25 45.63
C PRO A 476 20.83 14.74 45.24
N PRO A 477 21.86 15.21 44.50
CA PRO A 477 21.85 16.50 43.82
C PRO A 477 20.94 16.46 42.59
N GLY A 478 20.13 17.51 42.42
CA GLY A 478 19.22 17.66 41.29
C GLY A 478 19.94 17.72 39.94
N ALA A 479 19.45 16.93 38.98
CA ALA A 479 19.83 17.03 37.58
C ALA A 479 18.87 17.98 36.86
N ALA A 480 19.41 19.10 36.38
CA ALA A 480 18.73 19.95 35.41
C ALA A 480 18.69 19.25 34.03
N PRO A 481 17.64 19.46 33.21
CA PRO A 481 17.59 18.92 31.86
C PRO A 481 18.59 19.64 30.96
N VAL A 482 19.55 18.89 30.40
CA VAL A 482 20.47 19.37 29.37
C VAL A 482 19.71 19.51 28.06
N VAL A 483 19.52 20.75 27.61
CA VAL A 483 18.93 21.04 26.30
C VAL A 483 20.03 20.90 25.24
N LEU A 484 19.99 19.81 24.46
CA LEU A 484 20.91 19.59 23.34
C LEU A 484 20.64 20.57 22.21
N VAL A 485 21.60 21.46 21.96
CA VAL A 485 21.68 22.28 20.75
C VAL A 485 22.99 21.89 20.05
N LEU A 486 22.90 21.27 18.88
CA LEU A 486 24.06 21.06 18.00
C LEU A 486 24.56 22.43 17.53
N PRO A 487 25.80 22.85 17.82
CA PRO A 487 26.36 24.04 17.21
C PRO A 487 26.50 23.81 15.69
N ALA A 488 26.17 24.84 14.90
CA ALA A 488 26.08 24.72 13.44
C ALA A 488 27.43 24.41 12.75
N ASN A 489 28.57 24.52 13.47
CA ASN A 489 29.92 24.32 12.93
C ASN A 489 30.79 23.51 13.90
N PRO A 490 31.69 22.64 13.39
CA PRO A 490 32.67 21.96 14.22
C PRO A 490 33.69 22.94 14.82
N PRO A 491 34.27 22.65 16.01
CA PRO A 491 35.40 23.40 16.55
C PRO A 491 36.59 23.40 15.59
N ALA A 492 37.37 24.49 15.59
CA ALA A 492 38.57 24.61 14.74
C ALA A 492 39.53 23.44 14.97
N GLY A 493 39.76 22.63 13.93
CA GLY A 493 40.66 21.48 13.94
C GLY A 493 40.00 20.10 13.86
N PHE A 494 38.66 20.00 13.87
CA PHE A 494 37.95 18.72 13.71
C PHE A 494 37.24 18.62 12.35
N PRO A 495 37.44 17.54 11.57
CA PRO A 495 36.60 17.28 10.41
C PRO A 495 35.13 17.06 10.82
N ALA A 496 34.19 17.60 10.04
CA ALA A 496 32.76 17.55 10.37
C ALA A 496 32.21 16.12 10.62
N PRO A 497 32.62 15.06 9.88
CA PRO A 497 32.14 13.70 10.11
C PRO A 497 32.58 13.10 11.45
N THR A 498 33.84 13.34 11.86
CA THR A 498 34.38 12.85 13.13
C THR A 498 33.78 13.56 14.32
N TRP A 499 33.63 14.88 14.22
CA TRP A 499 32.95 15.67 15.25
C TRP A 499 31.49 15.25 15.45
N GLN A 500 30.71 15.07 14.38
CA GLN A 500 29.32 14.61 14.49
C GLN A 500 29.23 13.20 15.09
N THR A 501 30.11 12.30 14.66
CA THR A 501 30.14 10.92 15.17
C THR A 501 30.52 10.88 16.65
N SER A 502 31.52 11.64 17.07
CA SER A 502 31.92 11.78 18.48
C SER A 502 30.83 12.45 19.32
N PHE A 503 30.12 13.46 18.80
CA PHE A 503 28.98 14.07 19.49
C PHE A 503 27.87 13.06 19.81
N TRP A 504 27.51 12.20 18.85
CA TRP A 504 26.50 11.16 19.07
C TRP A 504 26.98 10.00 19.93
N ARG A 505 28.29 9.71 19.95
CA ARG A 505 28.89 8.75 20.88
C ARG A 505 28.82 9.25 22.32
N THR A 506 29.21 10.50 22.55
CA THR A 506 29.10 11.13 23.87
C THR A 506 27.65 11.21 24.34
N TYR A 507 26.70 11.43 23.42
CA TYR A 507 25.27 11.35 23.71
C TYR A 507 24.82 9.96 24.19
N ARG A 508 25.40 8.88 23.65
CA ARG A 508 25.18 7.49 24.09
C ARG A 508 26.04 7.08 25.30
N GLY A 509 26.76 8.01 25.94
CA GLY A 509 27.67 7.70 27.04
C GLY A 509 28.97 7.01 26.63
N GLU A 510 29.26 6.94 25.33
CA GLU A 510 30.51 6.40 24.79
C GLU A 510 31.63 7.46 24.76
N SER A 511 32.89 7.03 24.78
CA SER A 511 34.04 7.91 24.59
C SER A 511 34.14 8.44 23.16
N GLU A 512 34.64 9.68 23.03
CA GLU A 512 34.95 10.31 21.75
C GLU A 512 36.00 9.52 20.95
N LEU A 513 35.89 9.56 19.62
CA LEU A 513 36.89 8.96 18.73
C LEU A 513 37.90 10.02 18.26
N ASP A 514 39.16 9.64 18.22
CA ASP A 514 40.16 10.37 17.43
C ASP A 514 40.07 10.02 15.93
N GLU A 515 40.71 10.83 15.08
CA GLU A 515 40.71 10.66 13.62
C GLU A 515 41.21 9.26 13.21
N GLN A 516 42.18 8.72 13.91
CA GLN A 516 42.80 7.43 13.58
C GLN A 516 41.85 6.27 13.90
N GLN A 517 41.11 6.37 15.01
CA GLN A 517 40.10 5.41 15.43
C GLN A 517 38.84 5.49 14.57
N PHE A 518 38.44 6.68 14.13
CA PHE A 518 37.35 6.86 13.17
C PHE A 518 37.66 6.20 11.81
N GLN A 519 38.87 6.44 11.29
CA GLN A 519 39.32 5.81 10.04
C GLN A 519 39.44 4.29 10.19
N ALA A 520 39.90 3.79 11.35
CA ALA A 520 40.00 2.36 11.62
C ALA A 520 38.63 1.67 11.76
N SER A 521 37.62 2.37 12.29
CA SER A 521 36.22 1.90 12.37
C SER A 521 35.65 1.65 10.98
N TYR A 522 35.92 2.52 10.01
CA TYR A 522 35.43 2.38 8.64
C TYR A 522 36.23 1.38 7.81
N ARG A 523 37.55 1.26 8.04
CA ARG A 523 38.41 0.28 7.34
C ARG A 523 38.14 -1.18 7.71
N LYS A 524 37.47 -1.45 8.84
CA LYS A 524 37.09 -2.83 9.24
C LYS A 524 35.85 -3.36 8.53
N THR A 525 35.04 -2.49 7.91
CA THR A 525 33.81 -2.85 7.20
C THR A 525 33.93 -2.76 5.67
N ASP A 526 35.16 -2.70 5.13
CA ASP A 526 35.38 -2.76 3.69
C ASP A 526 34.99 -4.14 3.13
N PHE A 527 33.88 -4.14 2.39
CA PHE A 527 33.51 -5.17 1.43
C PHE A 527 34.64 -5.29 0.41
N THR A 528 35.45 -6.36 0.48
CA THR A 528 36.39 -6.69 -0.61
C THR A 528 35.60 -7.19 -1.82
N PRO A 529 35.62 -6.49 -2.97
CA PRO A 529 34.98 -6.99 -4.17
C PRO A 529 35.72 -8.23 -4.67
N ALA A 530 35.01 -9.32 -4.95
CA ALA A 530 35.57 -10.40 -5.73
C ALA A 530 35.97 -9.86 -7.12
N ASN A 531 37.22 -10.11 -7.52
CA ASN A 531 37.81 -9.62 -8.77
C ASN A 531 36.90 -9.86 -9.99
N ALA A 532 36.33 -8.79 -10.55
CA ALA A 532 35.71 -8.79 -11.86
C ALA A 532 36.77 -8.75 -12.97
N PRO A 533 36.60 -9.43 -14.11
CA PRO A 533 37.49 -9.29 -15.25
C PRO A 533 37.42 -7.86 -15.83
N PRO A 534 38.49 -7.38 -16.49
CA PRO A 534 38.66 -5.96 -16.81
C PRO A 534 37.61 -5.46 -17.79
N LEU A 535 36.81 -4.48 -17.34
CA LEU A 535 35.88 -3.72 -18.17
C LEU A 535 36.67 -2.83 -19.14
N LEU A 536 36.65 -3.21 -20.42
CA LEU A 536 36.69 -2.25 -21.53
C LEU A 536 35.31 -1.60 -21.61
N VAL A 537 35.19 -0.38 -21.06
CA VAL A 537 34.40 0.77 -21.53
C VAL A 537 34.38 1.80 -20.39
N ALA A 538 34.76 3.03 -20.71
CA ALA A 538 34.89 4.14 -19.75
C ALA A 538 33.60 4.38 -18.95
N ALA A 539 33.75 4.65 -17.65
CA ALA A 539 32.67 5.07 -16.77
C ALA A 539 31.91 6.29 -17.35
N PRO A 540 30.57 6.29 -17.36
CA PRO A 540 29.81 7.45 -17.80
C PRO A 540 30.07 8.60 -16.82
N GLN A 541 30.54 9.72 -17.36
CA GLN A 541 30.62 10.99 -16.65
C GLN A 541 29.20 11.41 -16.26
N VAL A 542 28.87 11.34 -14.96
CA VAL A 542 27.62 11.87 -14.42
C VAL A 542 27.61 13.37 -14.66
N GLN A 543 26.65 13.87 -15.44
CA GLN A 543 26.49 15.31 -15.59
C GLN A 543 25.98 15.91 -14.27
N PRO A 544 26.55 17.04 -13.81
CA PRO A 544 26.00 17.76 -12.66
C PRO A 544 24.59 18.24 -12.95
N PHE A 545 23.72 18.15 -11.94
CA PHE A 545 22.35 18.68 -11.99
C PHE A 545 22.37 20.17 -12.39
N LYS A 546 21.51 20.55 -13.34
CA LYS A 546 21.31 21.95 -13.73
C LYS A 546 20.68 22.72 -12.57
N ASP A 547 21.18 23.93 -12.33
CA ASP A 547 20.70 24.86 -11.30
C ASP A 547 19.17 25.08 -11.37
N PRO A 548 18.41 24.82 -10.29
CA PRO A 548 16.99 25.13 -10.22
C PRO A 548 16.72 26.60 -9.87
N VAL A 549 15.63 27.12 -10.46
CA VAL A 549 15.11 28.47 -10.30
C VAL A 549 14.83 28.82 -8.83
N VAL A 550 15.32 29.98 -8.39
CA VAL A 550 15.04 30.57 -7.08
C VAL A 550 13.55 30.86 -6.95
N ILE A 551 12.82 30.05 -6.19
CA ILE A 551 11.47 30.40 -5.71
C ILE A 551 11.65 31.06 -4.34
N ALA A 552 11.29 32.34 -4.25
CA ALA A 552 11.31 33.06 -2.99
C ALA A 552 10.31 32.43 -2.01
N ALA A 553 10.75 32.20 -0.76
CA ALA A 553 9.94 31.65 0.30
C ALA A 553 8.69 32.52 0.56
N ALA A 554 7.51 31.91 0.43
CA ALA A 554 6.27 32.53 0.88
C ALA A 554 6.19 32.48 2.43
N PRO A 555 5.84 33.59 3.11
CA PRO A 555 5.60 33.56 4.54
C PRO A 555 4.24 32.90 4.82
N SER A 556 4.25 31.71 5.42
CA SER A 556 3.02 31.00 5.79
C SER A 556 2.41 31.56 7.08
N ILE A 557 1.35 32.36 6.98
CA ILE A 557 0.37 32.45 8.06
C ILE A 557 -0.55 31.23 7.87
N LYS A 558 -0.38 30.20 8.71
CA LYS A 558 -1.33 29.07 8.74
C LYS A 558 -2.65 29.57 9.33
N THR A 559 -3.67 29.76 8.51
CA THR A 559 -5.03 30.03 8.99
C THR A 559 -5.62 28.73 9.55
N TYR A 560 -5.86 28.68 10.85
CA TYR A 560 -6.51 27.53 11.48
C TYR A 560 -8.01 27.56 11.19
N ASN A 561 -8.63 26.38 11.05
CA ASN A 561 -10.08 26.31 11.00
C ASN A 561 -10.69 26.44 12.42
N GLN A 562 -11.97 26.76 12.51
CA GLN A 562 -12.68 26.98 13.79
C GLN A 562 -12.52 25.83 14.80
N LYS A 563 -12.40 24.57 14.33
CA LYS A 563 -12.20 23.41 15.22
C LYS A 563 -10.80 23.37 15.80
N GLN A 564 -9.80 23.70 15.00
CA GLN A 564 -8.40 23.77 15.42
C GLN A 564 -8.18 24.93 16.39
N GLU A 565 -8.83 26.08 16.16
CA GLU A 565 -8.83 27.21 17.08
C GLU A 565 -9.49 26.84 18.41
N ALA A 566 -10.68 26.22 18.37
CA ALA A 566 -11.36 25.75 19.57
C ALA A 566 -10.53 24.72 20.35
N PHE A 567 -9.80 23.84 19.67
CA PHE A 567 -8.90 22.88 20.28
C PHE A 567 -7.72 23.55 21.00
N LEU A 568 -7.03 24.49 20.33
CA LEU A 568 -5.90 25.21 20.92
C LEU A 568 -6.30 26.19 22.03
N ALA A 569 -7.57 26.61 22.07
CA ALA A 569 -8.13 27.48 23.10
C ALA A 569 -8.50 26.75 24.41
N LYS A 570 -8.42 25.42 24.46
CA LYS A 570 -8.79 24.64 25.65
C LYS A 570 -7.83 24.88 26.81
N ASP A 571 -8.42 25.03 28.00
CA ASP A 571 -7.71 25.02 29.27
C ASP A 571 -7.60 23.56 29.76
N LEU A 572 -6.38 23.02 29.71
CA LEU A 572 -6.11 21.61 29.98
C LEU A 572 -5.67 21.43 31.44
N LYS A 573 -6.64 21.28 32.33
CA LYS A 573 -6.43 21.20 33.79
C LYS A 573 -5.56 20.01 34.20
N GLU A 574 -5.55 18.94 33.42
CA GLU A 574 -4.74 17.74 33.63
C GLU A 574 -3.24 17.98 33.38
N LEU A 575 -2.87 19.08 32.71
CA LEU A 575 -1.47 19.49 32.63
C LEU A 575 -0.97 20.06 33.96
N ALA A 576 -1.84 20.54 34.86
CA ALA A 576 -1.44 21.02 36.18
C ALA A 576 -1.10 19.86 37.15
N THR A 577 -1.65 18.67 36.92
CA THR A 577 -1.37 17.48 37.75
C THR A 577 -0.05 16.81 37.40
N LEU A 578 0.44 16.96 36.16
CA LEU A 578 1.78 16.52 35.73
C LEU A 578 2.91 17.08 36.60
N ASP A 579 2.70 18.25 37.22
CA ASP A 579 3.70 19.00 37.96
C ASP A 579 3.49 18.95 39.48
N GLY A 580 2.72 17.97 39.97
CA GLY A 580 2.45 17.83 41.40
C GLY A 580 1.57 18.94 41.97
N GLY A 581 0.75 19.59 41.14
CA GLY A 581 -0.25 20.58 41.57
C GLY A 581 0.24 22.04 41.63
N THR A 582 1.34 22.37 40.98
CA THR A 582 1.76 23.78 40.81
C THR A 582 0.84 24.51 39.82
N ASP A 583 0.55 25.80 40.07
CA ASP A 583 -0.36 26.67 39.29
C ASP A 583 0.26 27.11 37.94
N ILE A 584 0.79 26.15 37.18
CA ILE A 584 1.46 26.35 35.89
C ILE A 584 0.40 26.43 34.80
N LYS A 585 0.39 27.55 34.09
CA LYS A 585 -0.53 27.78 32.98
C LYS A 585 0.08 27.29 31.68
N TRP A 586 -0.75 26.72 30.81
CA TRP A 586 -0.35 26.22 29.51
C TRP A 586 -1.11 26.94 28.40
N LYS A 587 -0.45 27.19 27.27
CA LYS A 587 -1.05 27.83 26.10
C LYS A 587 -0.93 26.93 24.88
N GLY A 588 -2.05 26.67 24.20
CA GLY A 588 -2.05 25.98 22.90
C GLY A 588 -1.39 26.84 21.83
N MET A 589 -0.35 26.32 21.19
CA MET A 589 0.49 27.07 20.25
C MET A 589 0.27 26.66 18.80
N LYS A 590 0.16 25.35 18.54
CA LYS A 590 0.18 24.84 17.16
C LYS A 590 -0.47 23.46 17.04
N VAL A 591 -1.25 23.24 15.98
CA VAL A 591 -1.67 21.89 15.59
C VAL A 591 -0.52 21.17 14.89
N LEU A 592 -0.16 19.99 15.39
CA LEU A 592 0.93 19.15 14.89
C LEU A 592 0.45 18.12 13.86
N GLY A 593 -0.78 17.64 13.99
CA GLY A 593 -1.37 16.69 13.05
C GLY A 593 -2.84 16.42 13.33
N GLN A 594 -3.58 15.97 12.33
CA GLN A 594 -4.98 15.58 12.46
C GLN A 594 -5.21 14.29 11.66
N GLY A 595 -5.73 13.25 12.32
CA GLY A 595 -6.00 11.94 11.73
C GLY A 595 -7.43 11.47 11.93
N GLY A 596 -7.74 10.25 11.49
CA GLY A 596 -9.07 9.64 11.67
C GLY A 596 -9.44 9.36 13.13
N PHE A 597 -8.45 9.34 14.03
CA PHE A 597 -8.60 8.96 15.44
C PHE A 597 -8.31 10.11 16.40
N GLY A 598 -8.25 11.37 15.93
CA GLY A 598 -8.03 12.51 16.82
C GLY A 598 -7.22 13.65 16.20
N MET A 599 -6.97 14.67 17.04
CA MET A 599 -6.13 15.83 16.73
C MET A 599 -4.94 15.85 17.70
N VAL A 600 -3.78 16.26 17.21
CA VAL A 600 -2.57 16.46 18.02
C VAL A 600 -2.14 17.91 17.94
N GLY A 601 -1.91 18.56 19.08
CA GLY A 601 -1.37 19.92 19.16
C GLY A 601 -0.24 20.05 20.17
N MET A 602 0.45 21.19 20.11
CA MET A 602 1.55 21.55 21.00
C MET A 602 1.10 22.64 21.98
N TRP A 603 1.32 22.39 23.26
CA TRP A 603 1.13 23.36 24.35
C TRP A 603 2.49 23.78 24.89
N GLU A 604 2.61 25.07 25.21
CA GLU A 604 3.81 25.66 25.81
C GLU A 604 3.47 26.27 27.18
N GLU A 605 4.39 26.08 28.13
CA GLU A 605 4.30 26.62 29.49
C GLU A 605 4.33 28.16 29.48
N VAL A 606 3.38 28.77 30.18
CA VAL A 606 3.26 30.21 30.33
C VAL A 606 4.00 30.66 31.59
N ASN A 607 4.88 31.64 31.44
CA ASN A 607 5.72 32.19 32.51
C ASN A 607 6.62 31.13 33.20
N PRO A 608 7.55 30.50 32.45
CA PRO A 608 8.48 29.56 33.07
C PRO A 608 9.32 30.23 34.17
N PRO A 609 9.83 29.46 35.15
CA PRO A 609 10.70 29.99 36.19
C PRO A 609 11.88 30.79 35.60
N PRO A 610 12.37 31.84 36.30
CA PRO A 610 13.53 32.60 35.84
C PRO A 610 14.71 31.67 35.52
N ASN A 611 15.31 31.84 34.35
CA ASN A 611 16.41 31.01 33.81
C ASN A 611 16.05 29.59 33.34
N SER A 612 14.76 29.24 33.19
CA SER A 612 14.32 27.98 32.59
C SER A 612 13.71 28.19 31.20
N LYS A 613 13.90 27.23 30.28
CA LYS A 613 13.16 27.22 29.00
C LYS A 613 11.73 26.79 29.24
N ALA A 614 10.78 27.41 28.54
CA ALA A 614 9.38 26.98 28.57
C ALA A 614 9.27 25.52 28.14
N ARG A 615 8.59 24.71 28.95
CA ARG A 615 8.33 23.31 28.61
C ARG A 615 7.27 23.21 27.52
N ARG A 616 7.36 22.15 26.72
CA ARG A 616 6.45 21.87 25.60
C ARG A 616 5.93 20.46 25.68
N VAL A 617 4.63 20.30 25.45
CA VAL A 617 3.92 19.02 25.52
C VAL A 617 3.11 18.83 24.24
N ALA A 618 3.10 17.62 23.71
CA ALA A 618 2.20 17.21 22.64
C ALA A 618 0.92 16.61 23.24
N VAL A 619 -0.24 17.14 22.89
CA VAL A 619 -1.54 16.67 23.39
C VAL A 619 -2.32 16.06 22.25
N LYS A 620 -2.70 14.79 22.39
CA LYS A 620 -3.60 14.08 21.47
C LYS A 620 -4.98 14.00 22.08
N GLU A 621 -6.01 14.33 21.31
CA GLU A 621 -7.40 14.32 21.75
C GLU A 621 -8.34 13.64 20.73
N LEU A 622 -9.28 12.84 21.23
CA LEU A 622 -10.40 12.30 20.44
C LEU A 622 -11.39 13.38 20.02
N LEU A 623 -11.85 13.33 18.77
CA LEU A 623 -12.83 14.29 18.28
C LEU A 623 -14.24 13.95 18.81
N ALA A 624 -14.95 14.94 19.35
CA ALA A 624 -16.31 14.78 19.92
C ALA A 624 -17.36 14.15 18.99
N LYS A 625 -17.16 14.18 17.66
CA LYS A 625 -18.05 13.53 16.66
C LYS A 625 -17.73 12.06 16.40
N THR A 626 -16.88 11.45 17.21
CA THR A 626 -16.50 10.04 17.08
C THR A 626 -17.74 9.17 17.28
N LYS A 627 -18.17 8.43 16.25
CA LYS A 627 -19.39 7.61 16.26
C LYS A 627 -19.37 6.48 17.29
N ASN A 628 -18.19 6.10 17.79
CA ASN A 628 -18.03 5.01 18.75
C ASN A 628 -16.86 5.28 19.74
N PRO A 629 -17.03 6.20 20.72
CA PRO A 629 -15.93 6.67 21.56
C PRO A 629 -15.32 5.56 22.44
N LYS A 630 -16.09 4.54 22.83
CA LYS A 630 -15.57 3.38 23.59
C LYS A 630 -14.66 2.47 22.77
N LYS A 631 -14.86 2.40 21.44
CA LYS A 631 -13.95 1.67 20.55
C LYS A 631 -12.62 2.39 20.35
N TYR A 632 -12.65 3.72 20.33
CA TYR A 632 -11.48 4.57 20.09
C TYR A 632 -10.91 5.18 21.36
N ASP A 633 -11.32 4.66 22.52
CA ASP A 633 -10.82 5.04 23.82
C ASP A 633 -9.29 4.98 23.84
N LEU A 634 -8.65 6.06 24.27
CA LEU A 634 -7.19 6.16 24.30
C LEU A 634 -6.58 5.38 25.47
N LEU A 635 -7.38 4.73 26.32
CA LEU A 635 -6.91 3.93 27.45
C LEU A 635 -5.93 2.82 27.02
N VAL A 636 -6.24 2.10 25.93
CA VAL A 636 -5.38 1.00 25.45
C VAL A 636 -4.05 1.55 24.95
N GLU A 637 -4.07 2.65 24.20
CA GLU A 637 -2.86 3.33 23.71
C GLU A 637 -2.02 3.83 24.90
N ALA A 638 -2.65 4.43 25.91
CA ALA A 638 -1.98 4.88 27.12
C ALA A 638 -1.32 3.73 27.88
N ASP A 639 -2.04 2.62 28.10
CA ASP A 639 -1.53 1.46 28.84
C ASP A 639 -0.34 0.81 28.12
N LEU A 640 -0.33 0.81 26.78
CA LEU A 640 0.80 0.33 25.98
C LEU A 640 2.01 1.25 26.13
N MET A 641 1.81 2.57 26.00
CA MET A 641 2.89 3.54 26.18
C MET A 641 3.43 3.52 27.62
N GLU A 642 2.58 3.38 28.64
CA GLU A 642 2.99 3.20 30.03
C GLU A 642 3.87 1.96 30.17
N LYS A 643 3.49 0.82 29.57
CA LYS A 643 4.29 -0.41 29.62
C LYS A 643 5.65 -0.26 28.95
N PHE A 644 5.72 0.37 27.78
CA PHE A 644 7.01 0.64 27.11
C PHE A 644 7.86 1.63 27.89
N ASN A 645 7.24 2.57 28.60
CA ASN A 645 7.93 3.54 29.45
C ASN A 645 8.37 2.97 30.81
N ALA A 646 7.71 1.93 31.32
CA ALA A 646 7.84 1.49 32.72
C ALA A 646 9.00 0.52 33.03
N ALA A 647 9.74 0.02 32.04
CA ALA A 647 10.78 -1.00 32.28
C ALA A 647 12.21 -0.58 31.90
N THR A 648 12.41 0.16 30.81
CA THR A 648 13.77 0.44 30.28
C THR A 648 13.94 1.78 29.57
N TYR A 649 12.88 2.61 29.47
CA TYR A 649 12.92 3.91 28.79
C TYR A 649 13.65 3.85 27.44
N SER A 650 13.08 3.15 26.46
CA SER A 650 13.62 3.19 25.10
C SER A 650 13.63 4.65 24.60
N PRO A 651 14.79 5.25 24.28
CA PRO A 651 14.86 6.60 23.72
C PRO A 651 14.20 6.71 22.33
N HIS A 652 13.85 5.58 21.71
CA HIS A 652 13.27 5.48 20.38
C HIS A 652 11.74 5.33 20.36
N ILE A 653 11.08 5.33 21.53
CA ILE A 653 9.61 5.36 21.66
C ILE A 653 9.18 6.66 22.35
N VAL A 654 8.14 7.32 21.80
CA VAL A 654 7.61 8.58 22.36
C VAL A 654 7.10 8.37 23.78
N LYS A 655 7.59 9.19 24.70
CA LYS A 655 7.20 9.15 26.10
C LYS A 655 5.78 9.70 26.32
N LEU A 656 4.90 8.85 26.84
CA LEU A 656 3.70 9.29 27.57
C LEU A 656 4.07 9.96 28.91
N LEU A 657 3.56 11.17 29.10
CA LEU A 657 3.70 11.96 30.33
C LEU A 657 2.50 11.77 31.26
N ALA A 658 1.27 11.80 30.71
CA ALA A 658 0.03 11.53 31.41
C ALA A 658 -1.09 11.14 30.43
N LYS A 659 -2.21 10.67 30.98
CA LYS A 659 -3.49 10.49 30.29
C LYS A 659 -4.59 11.21 31.05
N SER A 660 -5.68 11.60 30.38
CA SER A 660 -6.85 12.14 31.08
C SER A 660 -7.50 11.07 31.96
N GLU A 661 -8.17 11.49 33.02
CA GLU A 661 -9.13 10.62 33.70
C GLU A 661 -10.28 10.23 32.76
N PRO A 662 -10.94 9.08 32.99
CA PRO A 662 -12.15 8.72 32.28
C PRO A 662 -13.21 9.82 32.41
N ILE A 663 -13.70 10.34 31.29
CA ILE A 663 -14.58 11.51 31.32
C ILE A 663 -16.00 11.15 31.79
N VAL A 664 -16.66 12.12 32.43
CA VAL A 664 -18.11 12.14 32.63
C VAL A 664 -18.70 12.99 31.51
N ALA A 665 -19.46 12.37 30.61
CA ALA A 665 -19.95 12.98 29.37
C ALA A 665 -20.78 14.25 29.61
N GLU A 666 -21.57 14.25 30.68
CA GLU A 666 -22.45 15.37 31.05
C GLU A 666 -21.64 16.64 31.38
N ASP A 667 -20.47 16.50 32.03
CA ASP A 667 -19.60 17.61 32.40
C ASP A 667 -18.90 18.25 31.19
N GLU A 668 -18.74 17.48 30.11
CA GLU A 668 -18.09 17.89 28.85
C GLU A 668 -19.13 18.23 27.75
N GLY A 669 -20.43 18.21 28.06
CA GLY A 669 -21.51 18.48 27.09
C GLY A 669 -21.60 17.43 25.97
N LEU A 670 -21.21 16.19 26.26
CA LEU A 670 -21.17 15.06 25.34
C LEU A 670 -22.27 14.04 25.64
N ASP A 671 -22.59 13.20 24.66
CA ASP A 671 -23.56 12.12 24.81
C ASP A 671 -23.11 11.08 25.85
N LYS A 672 -24.05 10.47 26.58
CA LYS A 672 -23.77 9.47 27.64
C LYS A 672 -22.89 8.29 27.19
N ILE A 673 -22.79 8.03 25.89
CA ILE A 673 -21.89 7.02 25.31
C ILE A 673 -20.40 7.29 25.61
N TRP A 674 -20.05 8.53 25.95
CA TRP A 674 -18.70 8.97 26.30
C TRP A 674 -18.31 8.73 27.76
N ASN A 675 -19.25 8.32 28.62
CA ASN A 675 -18.97 8.06 30.03
C ASN A 675 -17.91 6.95 30.19
N GLY A 676 -16.86 7.28 30.94
CA GLY A 676 -15.77 6.36 31.27
C GLY A 676 -14.70 6.21 30.17
N VAL A 677 -14.68 7.09 29.16
CA VAL A 677 -13.70 7.06 28.07
C VAL A 677 -12.48 7.93 28.39
N VAL A 678 -11.27 7.45 28.15
CA VAL A 678 -10.06 8.28 28.16
C VAL A 678 -9.94 8.98 26.81
N THR A 679 -9.93 10.31 26.82
CA THR A 679 -10.04 11.11 25.59
C THR A 679 -8.77 11.86 25.23
N ARG A 680 -7.80 11.99 26.16
CA ARG A 680 -6.57 12.74 25.94
C ARG A 680 -5.32 11.99 26.40
N LEU A 681 -4.26 12.11 25.61
CA LEU A 681 -2.90 11.71 25.96
C LEU A 681 -1.97 12.91 25.92
N TYR A 682 -1.10 13.00 26.92
CA TYR A 682 -0.07 14.04 27.05
C TYR A 682 1.29 13.37 26.86
N MET A 683 2.01 13.78 25.83
CA MET A 683 3.24 13.14 25.37
C MET A 683 4.36 14.16 25.29
N GLU A 684 5.61 13.68 25.30
CA GLU A 684 6.74 14.56 25.02
C GLU A 684 6.63 15.20 23.63
N TYR A 685 7.15 16.43 23.53
CA TYR A 685 7.14 17.15 22.26
C TYR A 685 8.44 16.90 21.48
N CYS A 686 8.32 16.18 20.36
CA CYS A 686 9.40 15.98 19.40
C CYS A 686 9.64 17.25 18.56
N SER A 687 10.62 18.06 18.95
CA SER A 687 10.85 19.41 18.41
C SER A 687 11.17 19.49 16.91
N LEU A 688 11.68 18.40 16.32
CA LEU A 688 11.99 18.32 14.88
C LEU A 688 10.83 17.76 14.05
N GLY A 689 9.70 17.44 14.67
CA GLY A 689 8.55 16.86 13.99
C GLY A 689 8.77 15.41 13.61
N SER A 690 8.01 14.95 12.62
CA SER A 690 8.09 13.59 12.11
C SER A 690 9.24 13.41 11.10
N VAL A 691 9.62 12.16 10.85
CA VAL A 691 10.54 11.83 9.73
C VAL A 691 9.99 12.32 8.39
N HIS A 692 8.67 12.33 8.22
CA HIS A 692 8.01 12.91 7.05
C HIS A 692 8.30 14.42 6.93
N ASP A 693 8.13 15.18 8.02
CA ASP A 693 8.45 16.62 8.02
C ASP A 693 9.93 16.88 7.71
N LEU A 694 10.83 16.02 8.22
CA LEU A 694 12.26 16.10 7.95
C LEU A 694 12.58 15.80 6.49
N VAL A 695 11.92 14.81 5.87
CA VAL A 695 12.04 14.50 4.44
C VAL A 695 11.56 15.66 3.60
N CYS A 696 10.36 16.20 3.88
CA CYS A 696 9.82 17.38 3.19
C CYS A 696 10.78 18.57 3.29
N LYS A 697 11.32 18.84 4.48
CA LYS A 697 12.31 19.90 4.67
C LYS A 697 13.58 19.70 3.82
N ARG A 698 14.08 18.46 3.70
CA ARG A 698 15.25 18.18 2.85
C ARG A 698 14.96 18.31 1.36
N ILE A 699 13.72 18.03 0.95
CA ILE A 699 13.23 18.30 -0.40
C ILE A 699 13.19 19.81 -0.64
N ASP A 700 12.60 20.58 0.27
CA ASP A 700 12.53 22.05 0.19
C ASP A 700 13.92 22.70 0.15
N GLU A 701 14.85 22.18 0.96
CA GLU A 701 16.25 22.62 1.01
C GLU A 701 17.11 22.07 -0.14
N GLN A 702 16.56 21.20 -0.99
CA GLN A 702 17.27 20.48 -2.06
C GLN A 702 18.55 19.79 -1.57
N LYS A 703 18.53 19.29 -0.34
CA LYS A 703 19.71 18.75 0.33
C LYS A 703 19.48 17.28 0.68
N PRO A 704 19.96 16.33 -0.14
CA PRO A 704 19.79 14.91 0.16
C PRO A 704 20.41 14.55 1.51
N PHE A 705 19.90 13.50 2.13
CA PHE A 705 20.55 12.92 3.29
C PHE A 705 21.89 12.33 2.87
N SER A 706 22.89 12.44 3.75
CA SER A 706 24.07 11.61 3.60
C SER A 706 23.70 10.16 3.87
N GLU A 707 24.36 9.22 3.22
CA GLU A 707 24.15 7.78 3.45
C GLU A 707 24.35 7.42 4.93
N ALA A 708 25.35 8.02 5.60
CA ALA A 708 25.57 7.84 7.03
C ALA A 708 24.35 8.28 7.87
N THR A 709 23.69 9.38 7.50
CA THR A 709 22.46 9.81 8.18
C THR A 709 21.32 8.81 7.97
N LEU A 710 21.21 8.22 6.78
CA LEU A 710 20.19 7.21 6.50
C LEU A 710 20.41 5.94 7.32
N TRP A 711 21.65 5.47 7.44
CA TRP A 711 21.98 4.33 8.29
C TRP A 711 21.67 4.60 9.76
N LEU A 712 21.98 5.79 10.28
CA LEU A 712 21.63 6.16 11.65
C LEU A 712 20.12 6.25 11.89
N LEU A 713 19.36 6.77 10.92
CA LEU A 713 17.90 6.77 11.00
C LEU A 713 17.35 5.33 10.97
N PHE A 714 17.92 4.46 10.15
CA PHE A 714 17.52 3.06 10.06
C PHE A 714 17.81 2.30 11.37
N ASP A 715 18.98 2.53 11.97
CA ASP A 715 19.38 1.99 13.27
C ASP A 715 18.36 2.37 14.36
N CYS A 716 18.04 3.66 14.51
CA CYS A 716 17.03 4.15 15.44
C CYS A 716 15.63 3.52 15.22
N LEU A 717 15.25 3.24 13.98
CA LEU A 717 13.97 2.60 13.67
C LEU A 717 13.96 1.12 14.07
N VAL A 718 15.09 0.43 13.91
CA VAL A 718 15.27 -0.96 14.34
C VAL A 718 15.25 -1.04 15.87
N ASP A 719 15.84 -0.08 16.57
CA ASP A 719 15.80 -0.04 18.04
C ASP A 719 14.38 0.19 18.57
N GLY A 720 13.62 1.12 17.97
CA GLY A 720 12.21 1.30 18.30
C GLY A 720 11.37 0.04 18.03
N ALA A 721 11.62 -0.67 16.92
CA ALA A 721 10.96 -1.94 16.63
C ALA A 721 11.31 -3.05 17.62
N THR A 722 12.57 -3.08 18.06
CA THR A 722 13.08 -4.02 19.05
C THR A 722 12.47 -3.76 20.42
N ALA A 723 12.37 -2.49 20.83
CA ALA A 723 11.70 -2.09 22.05
C ALA A 723 10.24 -2.56 22.08
N MET A 724 9.52 -2.47 20.96
CA MET A 724 8.15 -3.01 20.87
C MET A 724 8.11 -4.54 21.03
N ARG A 725 9.09 -5.27 20.47
CA ARG A 725 9.16 -6.74 20.53
C ARG A 725 9.57 -7.25 21.91
N TYR A 726 10.46 -6.55 22.60
CA TYR A 726 11.12 -7.01 23.83
C TYR A 726 10.80 -6.11 25.04
N ALA A 727 9.57 -5.59 25.09
CA ALA A 727 9.02 -4.88 26.25
C ALA A 727 9.88 -3.69 26.73
N GLY A 728 10.37 -2.91 25.78
CA GLY A 728 11.18 -1.71 25.98
C GLY A 728 12.69 -1.93 25.90
N ALA A 729 13.17 -3.16 25.72
CA ALA A 729 14.60 -3.45 25.59
C ALA A 729 15.11 -3.25 24.15
N GLU A 730 16.31 -2.71 24.01
CA GLU A 730 16.96 -2.44 22.73
C GLU A 730 18.12 -3.41 22.47
N ILE A 731 18.58 -3.46 21.22
CA ILE A 731 19.75 -4.25 20.85
C ILE A 731 21.01 -3.49 21.25
N VAL A 732 21.89 -4.14 21.99
CA VAL A 732 23.21 -3.63 22.35
C VAL A 732 24.26 -4.46 21.63
N HIS A 733 25.03 -3.81 20.77
CA HIS A 733 26.23 -4.38 20.14
C HIS A 733 27.44 -4.17 21.04
N ASP A 734 27.95 -5.25 21.62
CA ASP A 734 29.22 -5.25 22.31
C ASP A 734 30.36 -5.35 21.29
N LYS A 735 30.93 -4.18 20.97
CA LYS A 735 32.05 -4.05 20.02
C LYS A 735 33.33 -4.74 20.48
N SER A 736 33.45 -5.13 21.75
CA SER A 736 34.63 -5.83 22.27
C SER A 736 34.57 -7.34 22.02
N THR A 737 33.37 -7.90 21.96
CA THR A 737 33.11 -9.33 21.72
C THR A 737 32.50 -9.61 20.35
N ASP A 738 32.13 -8.56 19.61
CA ASP A 738 31.34 -8.60 18.38
C ASP A 738 30.02 -9.37 18.53
N GLN A 739 29.45 -9.33 19.74
CA GLN A 739 28.19 -9.99 20.07
C GLN A 739 27.07 -8.98 20.21
N VAL A 740 25.88 -9.42 19.83
CA VAL A 740 24.64 -8.67 19.93
C VAL A 740 23.84 -9.24 21.10
N SER A 741 23.43 -8.40 22.04
CA SER A 741 22.62 -8.79 23.20
C SER A 741 21.42 -7.86 23.37
N ILE A 742 20.44 -8.29 24.14
CA ILE A 742 19.27 -7.48 24.49
C ILE A 742 19.46 -7.01 25.93
N ASP A 743 19.52 -5.69 26.15
CA ASP A 743 19.69 -5.13 27.48
C ASP A 743 18.32 -4.86 28.11
N GLY A 744 17.87 -5.77 28.99
CA GLY A 744 16.59 -5.68 29.69
C GLY A 744 16.34 -6.85 30.65
N PRO A 745 15.46 -6.70 31.66
CA PRO A 745 15.21 -7.74 32.66
C PRO A 745 14.67 -9.03 32.02
N ARG A 746 15.33 -10.17 32.30
CA ARG A 746 15.08 -11.51 31.71
C ARG A 746 13.75 -12.19 32.07
N LYS A 747 12.70 -11.46 32.43
CA LYS A 747 11.39 -12.06 32.74
C LYS A 747 10.26 -11.29 32.07
N TRP A 748 9.93 -11.72 30.87
CA TRP A 748 8.64 -11.42 30.24
C TRP A 748 8.04 -12.73 29.71
N ASP A 749 6.76 -12.94 30.00
CA ASP A 749 6.02 -14.15 29.61
C ASP A 749 5.74 -14.11 28.09
N PRO A 750 6.20 -15.09 27.30
CA PRO A 750 6.04 -15.12 25.84
C PRO A 750 4.59 -15.07 25.35
N LEU A 751 3.62 -15.34 26.22
CA LEU A 751 2.19 -15.41 25.89
C LEU A 751 1.52 -14.06 25.61
N VAL A 752 2.20 -12.93 25.83
CA VAL A 752 1.66 -11.59 25.54
C VAL A 752 2.16 -11.05 24.19
N GLY A 753 3.24 -11.59 23.62
CA GLY A 753 3.85 -11.06 22.39
C GLY A 753 3.26 -11.57 21.06
N VAL A 754 2.37 -12.56 21.08
CA VAL A 754 1.85 -13.20 19.85
C VAL A 754 0.45 -12.68 19.48
N THR A 755 -0.24 -11.97 20.37
CA THR A 755 -1.65 -11.59 20.16
C THR A 755 -1.87 -10.18 19.63
N PHE A 756 -0.84 -9.34 19.48
CA PHE A 756 -1.03 -7.87 19.37
C PHE A 756 -0.44 -7.20 18.12
N LEU A 757 0.02 -7.95 17.12
CA LEU A 757 0.26 -7.42 15.75
C LEU A 757 -1.03 -7.39 14.89
N HIS A 758 -2.18 -7.71 15.48
CA HIS A 758 -3.49 -7.62 14.87
C HIS A 758 -4.39 -6.66 15.67
N ASN A 759 -4.22 -5.36 15.47
CA ASN A 759 -5.29 -4.36 15.57
C ASN A 759 -4.95 -3.10 14.79
#